data_AF-A0A2V1BPQ6-F1
#
_entry.id   AF-A0A2V1BPQ6-F1
#
_cell.length_a   1.000
_cell.length_b   1.000
_cell.length_c   1.000
_cell.angle_alpha   90.00
_cell.angle_beta   90.00
_cell.angle_gamma   90.00
#
_symmetry.space_group_name_H-M   'P 1'
#
loop_
_entity.id
_entity.type
_entity.pdbx_description
1 polymer ?
#
loop_
_entity_poly.entity_id
_entity_poly.type
_entity_poly.pdbx_seq_one_letter_code
_entity_poly.pdbx_strand_id
1 'polypeptide(L)'
;MPLIGVETEGPIFRVAEGLIPAFEAIIDNNFNPKDKRVFQDTTLADLKQFLANLQARQVAEGHQQGFKRLAPLIDALEQFRQFVDEFCDSTIFMAFVWRASLHKDALNEVLNMYKQIGLVQPLHSQYEELIRKQPEMYMILSVAYSDMIRIHKLTLTFFEQRRWEDLFVTTWTRPKSRCYTHITKMANRLDLMTHRGTASQFATFQFSGAMEEEEIRTKLENEDLKRKQAIYTWLKAVNMQNEQDYFAKIRKEYPSTGHWLLGQTAFNEWFDPQFATLPPLLWLHGNPGAGKTILASMVVEEAKKLSPTPTILFFYCKQDEGDRDNFISMARTLLSQLLMQNPSLLDYIYNKCCNSGEAFLSSRVIIEEILSFSLENCNSAYIVLDGLDECCSRDERRNIVEFFRNLIENLDPDPDRLHCLFVSRKDSARKDFYGLANIEVGREFNEDDIDAFSQVQSQKLGAKLGISGIRLQEIVNFVSAFAEGIFLVAELVWINLCGQTSIDGLEQEMDTLPTDLDKLEEAYSRIMRTIRSTPVRAERDEAIMLLRWLVCAKRPLRLHEVQTMKSINLHQRTIEFDRRRFRVEPKDLCESLVDVRPDGSIELVHSTAKFKSEAVDIAAEEVGLSTLCVDYLNLPCFIGPFPKQAVIDGNYGFMEYAILNWVRHFEAGLSSGSGRVDLMDEFFESMETLLETHWNNPTIAVKLPKRKQGTLNIFESSPKQKEIQQVIASTQEQARRLGDMRPGECALDFTEVVAGIRKQLESVVIDIENTDTSIDEDLKLKYGTNLFKCSRFSCKYFTYGFATKGERDGHVERHERPFRCTDIHCTGFIIGFALKSHLAKHLRETHSELTDQDQLFPTEEEVEQSLRSPEPSHEPEELPPVIAEPLPVAEPEPEPEPETHADTTAQPIRSARPTKRMRASQEYECAFCGKNFSKKFNWESHLKTHGPSEKYPCDMCNTVCARKGDLERHKKKHSDGNAFICRGVSVSGQAWGCGTSFLRADILRNHHKSKKGKKCLAALSEEEQVQIAGP
;
A
#
# COMPACT_ATOMS: atom_id res chain seq x y z
N MET A 1 59.47 -53.90 -10.55
CA MET A 1 60.48 -52.86 -10.26
C MET A 1 60.07 -52.17 -8.97
N PRO A 2 61.00 -51.81 -8.08
CA PRO A 2 60.69 -51.07 -6.85
C PRO A 2 60.61 -49.55 -7.10
N LEU A 3 59.88 -48.86 -6.20
CA LEU A 3 60.09 -47.47 -5.77
C LEU A 3 60.26 -46.38 -6.86
N ILE A 4 59.18 -45.63 -7.11
CA ILE A 4 59.26 -44.17 -7.22
C ILE A 4 58.30 -43.62 -6.17
N GLY A 5 58.79 -42.77 -5.29
CA GLY A 5 58.00 -42.20 -4.20
C GLY A 5 56.99 -41.19 -4.73
N VAL A 6 55.71 -41.41 -4.42
CA VAL A 6 54.79 -40.28 -4.26
C VAL A 6 55.09 -39.72 -2.88
N GLU A 7 55.79 -38.60 -2.84
CA GLU A 7 55.84 -37.79 -1.63
C GLU A 7 54.39 -37.43 -1.29
N THR A 8 53.91 -37.89 -0.14
CA THR A 8 52.57 -37.55 0.33
C THR A 8 52.56 -36.06 0.63
N GLU A 9 51.94 -35.27 -0.26
CA GLU A 9 51.74 -33.84 -0.07
C GLU A 9 51.26 -33.57 1.36
N GLY A 10 52.02 -32.74 2.08
CA GLY A 10 51.88 -32.60 3.52
C GLY A 10 50.47 -32.09 3.90
N PRO A 11 50.04 -32.29 5.16
CA PRO A 11 48.73 -31.85 5.62
C PRO A 11 48.48 -30.33 5.47
N ILE A 12 49.52 -29.54 5.24
CA ILE A 12 49.48 -28.11 4.91
C ILE A 12 48.87 -27.88 3.51
N PHE A 13 49.20 -28.70 2.50
CA PHE A 13 48.72 -28.57 1.12
C PHE A 13 47.18 -28.68 1.03
N ARG A 14 46.58 -29.57 1.84
CA ARG A 14 45.12 -29.77 1.89
C ARG A 14 44.35 -28.63 2.57
N VAL A 15 45.02 -27.76 3.33
CA VAL A 15 44.41 -26.52 3.85
C VAL A 15 44.23 -25.51 2.73
N ALA A 16 45.25 -25.38 1.88
CA ALA A 16 45.27 -24.46 0.75
C ALA A 16 44.17 -24.80 -0.27
N GLU A 17 44.04 -26.07 -0.68
CA GLU A 17 43.00 -26.52 -1.62
C GLU A 17 41.57 -26.13 -1.21
N GLY A 18 41.27 -26.13 0.10
CA GLY A 18 39.93 -25.80 0.61
C GLY A 18 39.70 -24.30 0.84
N LEU A 19 40.73 -23.55 1.21
CA LEU A 19 40.61 -22.12 1.52
C LEU A 19 40.73 -21.23 0.28
N ILE A 20 41.62 -21.53 -0.67
CA ILE A 20 41.89 -20.68 -1.83
C ILE A 20 40.63 -20.45 -2.68
N PRO A 21 39.87 -21.47 -3.10
CA PRO A 21 38.66 -21.26 -3.89
C PRO A 21 37.58 -20.48 -3.13
N ALA A 22 37.55 -20.59 -1.79
CA ALA A 22 36.63 -19.82 -0.96
C ALA A 22 37.02 -18.34 -0.89
N PHE A 23 38.31 -18.01 -0.88
CA PHE A 23 38.80 -16.62 -0.96
C PHE A 23 38.59 -16.02 -2.36
N GLU A 24 38.94 -16.74 -3.41
CA GLU A 24 38.71 -16.33 -4.81
C GLU A 24 37.24 -16.08 -5.09
N ALA A 25 36.34 -16.98 -4.63
CA ALA A 25 34.90 -16.80 -4.76
C ALA A 25 34.34 -15.55 -4.03
N ILE A 26 35.01 -15.02 -3.00
CA ILE A 26 34.60 -13.74 -2.37
C ILE A 26 35.01 -12.56 -3.26
N ILE A 27 36.20 -12.62 -3.83
CA ILE A 27 36.70 -11.56 -4.74
C ILE A 27 35.80 -11.50 -5.97
N ASP A 28 35.52 -12.66 -6.57
CA ASP A 28 34.78 -12.78 -7.81
C ASP A 28 33.30 -12.39 -7.70
N ASN A 29 32.67 -12.62 -6.54
CA ASN A 29 31.23 -12.38 -6.36
C ASN A 29 30.86 -11.04 -5.69
N ASN A 30 31.78 -10.31 -5.07
CA ASN A 30 31.44 -9.07 -4.33
C ASN A 30 32.14 -7.80 -4.84
N PHE A 31 33.23 -7.92 -5.63
CA PHE A 31 33.96 -6.75 -6.11
C PHE A 31 33.65 -6.43 -7.58
N ASN A 32 33.41 -5.16 -7.89
CA ASN A 32 33.27 -4.71 -9.27
C ASN A 32 34.61 -4.84 -10.05
N PRO A 33 34.61 -4.83 -11.40
CA PRO A 33 35.82 -5.08 -12.19
C PRO A 33 36.95 -4.08 -11.99
N LYS A 34 36.66 -2.87 -11.50
CA LYS A 34 37.65 -1.82 -11.22
C LYS A 34 38.32 -2.04 -9.86
N ASP A 35 37.51 -2.28 -8.83
CA ASP A 35 37.97 -2.63 -7.49
C ASP A 35 38.78 -3.94 -7.53
N LYS A 36 38.32 -4.94 -8.30
CA LYS A 36 39.01 -6.23 -8.49
C LYS A 36 40.44 -6.06 -9.03
N ARG A 37 40.66 -5.17 -10.01
CA ARG A 37 42.00 -4.85 -10.53
C ARG A 37 42.87 -4.15 -9.48
N VAL A 38 42.32 -3.15 -8.79
CA VAL A 38 43.05 -2.45 -7.71
C VAL A 38 43.49 -3.44 -6.63
N PHE A 39 42.62 -4.37 -6.22
CA PHE A 39 42.95 -5.35 -5.18
C PHE A 39 43.92 -6.45 -5.63
N GLN A 40 43.92 -6.84 -6.91
CA GLN A 40 44.93 -7.76 -7.46
C GLN A 40 46.35 -7.16 -7.41
N ASP A 41 46.49 -5.84 -7.54
CA ASP A 41 47.79 -5.15 -7.56
C ASP A 41 48.21 -4.53 -6.21
N THR A 42 47.38 -4.58 -5.15
CA THR A 42 47.64 -3.86 -3.88
C THR A 42 48.53 -4.65 -2.93
N THR A 43 49.75 -4.18 -2.62
CA THR A 43 50.64 -4.87 -1.67
C THR A 43 50.43 -4.48 -0.20
N LEU A 44 51.00 -5.26 0.73
CA LEU A 44 51.07 -4.92 2.15
C LEU A 44 51.79 -3.57 2.42
N ALA A 45 52.74 -3.19 1.57
CA ALA A 45 53.43 -1.90 1.67
C ALA A 45 52.49 -0.74 1.27
N ASP A 46 51.71 -0.93 0.20
CA ASP A 46 50.71 0.05 -0.26
C ASP A 46 49.62 0.26 0.79
N LEU A 47 49.20 -0.78 1.50
CA LEU A 47 48.29 -0.64 2.63
C LEU A 47 48.92 0.12 3.80
N LYS A 48 50.15 -0.22 4.20
CA LYS A 48 50.84 0.52 5.28
C LYS A 48 50.99 2.01 4.93
N GLN A 49 51.25 2.31 3.65
CA GLN A 49 51.25 3.67 3.12
C GLN A 49 49.85 4.30 3.09
N PHE A 50 48.80 3.57 2.70
CA PHE A 50 47.42 4.05 2.72
C PHE A 50 46.94 4.37 4.13
N LEU A 51 47.18 3.49 5.11
CA LEU A 51 46.83 3.71 6.51
C LEU A 51 47.58 4.93 7.07
N ALA A 52 48.86 5.12 6.72
CA ALA A 52 49.61 6.32 7.07
C ALA A 52 49.01 7.59 6.41
N ASN A 53 48.67 7.54 5.13
CA ASN A 53 48.05 8.64 4.39
C ASN A 53 46.66 9.01 4.94
N LEU A 54 45.84 8.01 5.29
CA LEU A 54 44.51 8.19 5.83
C LEU A 54 44.55 8.69 7.28
N GLN A 55 45.50 8.19 8.08
CA GLN A 55 45.76 8.76 9.41
C GLN A 55 46.29 10.20 9.33
N ALA A 56 47.11 10.54 8.32
CA ALA A 56 47.54 11.92 8.08
C ALA A 56 46.37 12.84 7.68
N ARG A 57 45.47 12.38 6.79
CA ARG A 57 44.22 13.12 6.46
C ARG A 57 43.34 13.33 7.69
N GLN A 58 43.04 12.29 8.44
CA GLN A 58 42.23 12.39 9.66
C GLN A 58 42.87 13.29 10.73
N VAL A 59 44.21 13.33 10.85
CA VAL A 59 44.91 14.28 11.73
C VAL A 59 44.76 15.73 11.23
N ALA A 60 44.87 15.97 9.92
CA ALA A 60 44.66 17.28 9.33
C ALA A 60 43.20 17.78 9.48
N GLU A 61 42.23 16.87 9.44
CA GLU A 61 40.81 17.14 9.65
C GLU A 61 40.40 17.22 11.13
N GLY A 62 41.33 17.02 12.08
CA GLY A 62 41.06 17.07 13.53
C GLY A 62 40.37 15.83 14.11
N HIS A 63 40.23 14.76 13.33
CA HIS A 63 39.49 13.54 13.66
C HIS A 63 40.42 12.36 14.01
N GLN A 64 41.29 12.52 15.00
CA GLN A 64 42.28 11.49 15.34
C GLN A 64 41.66 10.14 15.75
N GLN A 65 41.72 9.12 14.88
CA GLN A 65 41.29 7.74 15.20
C GLN A 65 42.48 6.78 15.39
N GLY A 66 42.28 5.77 16.23
CA GLY A 66 43.33 4.87 16.69
C GLY A 66 43.62 3.69 15.76
N PHE A 67 44.26 3.90 14.61
CA PHE A 67 44.67 2.78 13.72
C PHE A 67 45.65 1.79 14.35
N LYS A 68 46.32 2.16 15.46
CA LYS A 68 47.06 1.22 16.34
C LYS A 68 46.24 -0.01 16.77
N ARG A 69 44.91 0.07 16.69
CA ARG A 69 43.99 -1.04 16.99
C ARG A 69 43.97 -2.14 15.92
N LEU A 70 44.48 -1.89 14.72
CA LEU A 70 44.71 -2.91 13.70
C LEU A 70 46.00 -3.71 13.95
N ALA A 71 46.94 -3.21 14.76
CA ALA A 71 48.22 -3.89 14.98
C ALA A 71 48.05 -5.37 15.41
N PRO A 72 47.20 -5.74 16.38
CA PRO A 72 47.00 -7.15 16.74
C PRO A 72 46.51 -8.03 15.58
N LEU A 73 45.77 -7.46 14.61
CA LEU A 73 45.34 -8.20 13.42
C LEU A 73 46.46 -8.26 12.37
N ILE A 74 47.17 -7.15 12.13
CA ILE A 74 48.27 -7.10 11.16
C ILE A 74 49.41 -8.01 11.61
N ASP A 75 49.80 -7.95 12.88
CA ASP A 75 50.86 -8.78 13.49
C ASP A 75 50.48 -10.27 13.47
N ALA A 76 49.20 -10.60 13.63
CA ALA A 76 48.70 -11.97 13.55
C ALA A 76 48.55 -12.47 12.10
N LEU A 77 48.12 -11.61 11.18
CA LEU A 77 48.08 -11.92 9.75
C LEU A 77 49.47 -12.03 9.16
N GLU A 78 50.47 -11.28 9.61
CA GLU A 78 51.88 -11.46 9.21
C GLU A 78 52.44 -12.81 9.71
N GLN A 79 52.03 -13.27 10.90
CA GLN A 79 52.38 -14.60 11.41
C GLN A 79 51.65 -15.73 10.67
N PHE A 80 50.36 -15.57 10.38
CA PHE A 80 49.60 -16.55 9.59
C PHE A 80 50.07 -16.55 8.12
N ARG A 81 50.47 -15.40 7.60
CA ARG A 81 51.09 -15.28 6.27
C ARG A 81 52.36 -16.12 6.19
N GLN A 82 53.24 -16.12 7.18
CA GLN A 82 54.41 -17.02 7.21
C GLN A 82 54.04 -18.51 7.14
N PHE A 83 52.81 -18.87 7.52
CA PHE A 83 52.25 -20.22 7.44
C PHE A 83 51.47 -20.50 6.13
N VAL A 84 51.13 -19.48 5.32
CA VAL A 84 50.32 -19.60 4.09
C VAL A 84 51.00 -19.06 2.82
N ASP A 85 52.13 -18.35 2.92
CA ASP A 85 52.90 -17.77 1.80
C ASP A 85 53.47 -18.84 0.82
N GLU A 86 53.42 -20.13 1.16
CA GLU A 86 53.66 -21.22 0.20
C GLU A 86 52.50 -21.42 -0.81
N PHE A 87 51.32 -20.83 -0.57
CA PHE A 87 50.07 -21.19 -1.26
C PHE A 87 49.11 -20.05 -1.68
N CYS A 88 49.05 -18.91 -0.98
CA CYS A 88 48.05 -17.86 -1.32
C CYS A 88 48.54 -16.44 -1.01
N ASP A 89 48.20 -15.47 -1.87
CA ASP A 89 48.65 -14.09 -1.72
C ASP A 89 47.87 -13.31 -0.64
N SER A 90 48.63 -12.72 0.28
CA SER A 90 48.14 -12.09 1.52
C SER A 90 47.35 -10.77 1.34
N THR A 91 47.24 -10.28 0.10
CA THR A 91 46.68 -8.98 -0.27
C THR A 91 45.15 -8.91 -0.15
N ILE A 92 44.49 -10.06 -0.31
CA ILE A 92 43.03 -10.25 -0.28
C ILE A 92 42.41 -9.77 1.05
N PHE A 93 43.12 -9.92 2.16
CA PHE A 93 42.62 -9.66 3.52
C PHE A 93 42.44 -8.18 3.87
N MET A 94 42.89 -7.26 3.00
CA MET A 94 43.12 -5.86 3.35
C MET A 94 42.13 -4.87 2.74
N ALA A 95 41.33 -5.32 1.76
CA ALA A 95 40.35 -4.49 1.04
C ALA A 95 39.27 -3.85 1.94
N PHE A 96 38.92 -4.52 3.02
CA PHE A 96 37.67 -4.31 3.76
C PHE A 96 37.62 -3.05 4.64
N VAL A 97 38.77 -2.46 4.99
CA VAL A 97 38.83 -1.21 5.78
C VAL A 97 38.51 0.01 4.89
N TRP A 98 38.66 -0.11 3.57
CA TRP A 98 38.57 1.01 2.63
C TRP A 98 37.19 1.70 2.63
N ARG A 99 36.09 0.96 2.47
CA ARG A 99 34.73 1.55 2.36
C ARG A 99 34.26 2.22 3.66
N ALA A 100 34.50 1.61 4.82
CA ALA A 100 34.09 2.16 6.11
C ALA A 100 34.88 3.42 6.53
N SER A 101 36.03 3.69 5.88
CA SER A 101 36.94 4.77 6.27
C SER A 101 36.38 6.19 6.12
N LEU A 102 35.27 6.35 5.37
CA LEU A 102 34.59 7.62 5.14
C LEU A 102 33.72 8.09 6.33
N HIS A 103 33.23 7.19 7.18
CA HIS A 103 32.36 7.53 8.31
C HIS A 103 32.97 7.10 9.65
N LYS A 104 33.31 8.09 10.49
CA LYS A 104 34.07 7.94 11.75
C LYS A 104 33.60 6.77 12.64
N ASP A 105 32.30 6.68 12.90
CA ASP A 105 31.75 5.69 13.83
C ASP A 105 31.61 4.30 13.21
N ALA A 106 31.40 4.22 11.89
CA ALA A 106 31.43 2.96 11.15
C ALA A 106 32.85 2.39 11.14
N LEU A 107 33.85 3.25 10.86
CA LEU A 107 35.25 2.89 10.98
C LEU A 107 35.59 2.43 12.40
N ASN A 108 35.16 3.14 13.45
CA ASN A 108 35.38 2.72 14.84
C ASN A 108 34.83 1.32 15.13
N GLU A 109 33.62 0.99 14.66
CA GLU A 109 33.00 -0.33 14.85
C GLU A 109 33.68 -1.43 14.04
N VAL A 110 34.05 -1.16 12.80
CA VAL A 110 34.82 -2.10 11.97
C VAL A 110 36.21 -2.36 12.59
N LEU A 111 36.88 -1.31 13.08
CA LEU A 111 38.13 -1.43 13.87
C LEU A 111 37.93 -2.12 15.23
N ASN A 112 36.74 -2.05 15.84
CA ASN A 112 36.41 -2.83 17.04
C ASN A 112 36.43 -4.33 16.73
N MET A 113 35.75 -4.74 15.66
CA MET A 113 35.64 -6.14 15.24
C MET A 113 37.00 -6.70 14.82
N TYR A 114 37.74 -5.99 13.97
CA TYR A 114 39.06 -6.42 13.52
C TYR A 114 40.09 -6.57 14.65
N LYS A 115 40.05 -5.70 15.66
CA LYS A 115 40.87 -5.86 16.87
C LYS A 115 40.57 -7.19 17.58
N GLN A 116 39.29 -7.58 17.70
CA GLN A 116 38.92 -8.84 18.35
C GLN A 116 39.35 -10.05 17.52
N ILE A 117 39.21 -10.01 16.19
CA ILE A 117 39.69 -11.07 15.29
C ILE A 117 41.20 -11.30 15.50
N GLY A 118 42.00 -10.23 15.52
CA GLY A 118 43.45 -10.31 15.72
C GLY A 118 43.87 -10.80 17.11
N LEU A 119 43.17 -10.37 18.17
CA LEU A 119 43.47 -10.78 19.55
C LEU A 119 43.29 -12.28 19.82
N VAL A 120 42.54 -12.99 18.99
CA VAL A 120 42.23 -14.41 19.19
C VAL A 120 43.06 -15.33 18.29
N GLN A 121 43.99 -14.79 17.49
CA GLN A 121 44.87 -15.60 16.65
C GLN A 121 46.00 -16.25 17.48
N PRO A 122 46.19 -17.58 17.39
CA PRO A 122 47.39 -18.27 17.86
C PRO A 122 48.70 -17.72 17.28
N LEU A 123 49.81 -17.97 17.99
CA LEU A 123 51.16 -17.62 17.53
C LEU A 123 51.67 -18.65 16.50
N HIS A 124 52.55 -18.20 15.58
CA HIS A 124 53.12 -19.06 14.52
C HIS A 124 53.67 -20.41 15.04
N SER A 125 54.43 -20.39 16.13
CA SER A 125 55.03 -21.59 16.74
C SER A 125 54.00 -22.60 17.26
N GLN A 126 52.80 -22.14 17.64
CA GLN A 126 51.72 -23.01 18.12
C GLN A 126 51.07 -23.76 16.95
N TYR A 127 50.88 -23.09 15.80
CA TYR A 127 50.36 -23.73 14.60
C TYR A 127 51.25 -24.87 14.11
N GLU A 128 52.56 -24.61 13.95
CA GLU A 128 53.51 -25.64 13.56
C GLU A 128 53.51 -26.85 14.51
N GLU A 129 53.56 -26.60 15.83
CA GLU A 129 53.68 -27.68 16.80
C GLU A 129 52.41 -28.53 16.90
N LEU A 130 51.23 -27.92 16.78
CA LEU A 130 49.95 -28.62 16.82
C LEU A 130 49.71 -29.45 15.55
N ILE A 131 49.92 -28.89 14.36
CA ILE A 131 49.71 -29.59 13.09
C ILE A 131 50.71 -30.74 12.91
N ARG A 132 51.97 -30.56 13.34
CA ARG A 132 52.99 -31.60 13.36
C ARG A 132 52.65 -32.78 14.28
N LYS A 133 51.86 -32.54 15.35
CA LYS A 133 51.41 -33.58 16.30
C LYS A 133 50.08 -34.23 15.90
N GLN A 134 49.16 -33.47 15.32
CA GLN A 134 47.83 -33.93 14.92
C GLN A 134 47.44 -33.27 13.59
N PRO A 135 47.63 -33.94 12.45
CA PRO A 135 47.29 -33.40 11.14
C PRO A 135 45.84 -32.90 11.05
N GLU A 136 44.87 -33.66 11.58
CA GLU A 136 43.42 -33.38 11.50
C GLU A 136 43.00 -31.99 12.02
N MET A 137 43.82 -31.34 12.86
CA MET A 137 43.68 -29.94 13.28
C MET A 137 43.50 -28.95 12.12
N TYR A 138 44.04 -29.29 10.94
CA TYR A 138 43.99 -28.44 9.75
C TYR A 138 42.56 -28.11 9.30
N MET A 139 41.60 -29.02 9.55
CA MET A 139 40.18 -28.79 9.25
C MET A 139 39.55 -27.70 10.14
N ILE A 140 39.98 -27.61 11.40
CA ILE A 140 39.45 -26.63 12.36
C ILE A 140 39.93 -25.23 11.99
N LEU A 141 41.19 -25.12 11.57
CA LEU A 141 41.76 -23.92 10.97
C LEU A 141 40.95 -23.45 9.75
N SER A 142 40.72 -24.34 8.77
CA SER A 142 39.93 -24.01 7.58
C SER A 142 38.53 -23.47 7.94
N VAL A 143 37.84 -24.12 8.88
CA VAL A 143 36.52 -23.70 9.36
C VAL A 143 36.57 -22.37 10.16
N ALA A 144 37.62 -22.13 10.94
CA ALA A 144 37.79 -20.87 11.68
C ALA A 144 38.05 -19.68 10.71
N TYR A 145 38.89 -19.86 9.70
CA TYR A 145 39.10 -18.84 8.66
C TYR A 145 37.87 -18.65 7.75
N SER A 146 37.02 -19.67 7.60
CA SER A 146 35.70 -19.53 6.97
C SER A 146 34.77 -18.59 7.76
N ASP A 147 34.85 -18.52 9.10
CA ASP A 147 34.12 -17.52 9.87
C ASP A 147 34.65 -16.09 9.64
N MET A 148 35.96 -15.91 9.49
CA MET A 148 36.56 -14.62 9.10
C MET A 148 36.04 -14.15 7.73
N ILE A 149 36.02 -15.06 6.75
CA ILE A 149 35.37 -14.89 5.44
C ILE A 149 33.91 -14.42 5.58
N ARG A 150 33.11 -15.08 6.43
CA ARG A 150 31.69 -14.75 6.64
C ARG A 150 31.53 -13.35 7.25
N ILE A 151 32.37 -12.96 8.21
CA ILE A 151 32.39 -11.61 8.79
C ILE A 151 32.70 -10.56 7.73
N HIS A 152 33.70 -10.80 6.88
CA HIS A 152 34.06 -9.88 5.81
C HIS A 152 32.91 -9.71 4.82
N LYS A 153 32.29 -10.81 4.36
CA LYS A 153 31.14 -10.77 3.45
C LYS A 153 29.96 -9.98 4.05
N LEU A 154 29.57 -10.27 5.29
CA LEU A 154 28.50 -9.54 5.99
C LEU A 154 28.80 -8.03 6.11
N THR A 155 30.06 -7.68 6.33
CA THR A 155 30.52 -6.29 6.46
C THR A 155 30.50 -5.58 5.11
N LEU A 156 31.01 -6.21 4.04
CA LEU A 156 30.98 -5.68 2.67
C LEU A 156 29.56 -5.47 2.16
N THR A 157 28.72 -6.51 2.20
CA THR A 157 27.33 -6.43 1.72
C THR A 157 26.55 -5.30 2.40
N PHE A 158 26.92 -4.92 3.63
CA PHE A 158 26.36 -3.75 4.30
C PHE A 158 26.87 -2.42 3.70
N PHE A 159 28.20 -2.23 3.62
CA PHE A 159 28.86 -1.01 3.15
C PHE A 159 28.92 -0.85 1.62
N GLU A 160 28.41 -1.83 0.86
CA GLU A 160 28.27 -1.76 -0.59
C GLU A 160 26.98 -1.08 -1.05
N GLN A 161 25.99 -0.96 -0.17
CA GLN A 161 24.70 -0.33 -0.44
C GLN A 161 24.84 1.18 -0.68
N ARG A 162 24.13 1.74 -1.68
CA ARG A 162 24.25 3.18 -2.04
C ARG A 162 23.92 4.11 -0.86
N ARG A 163 22.96 3.74 0.02
CA ARG A 163 22.53 4.52 1.20
C ARG A 163 23.04 3.94 2.54
N TRP A 164 24.23 3.33 2.56
CA TRP A 164 24.77 2.65 3.75
C TRP A 164 24.92 3.55 4.99
N GLU A 165 25.17 4.85 4.83
CA GLU A 165 25.35 5.79 5.95
C GLU A 165 24.06 5.94 6.78
N ASP A 166 22.91 6.10 6.12
CA ASP A 166 21.59 6.14 6.76
C ASP A 166 21.19 4.79 7.38
N LEU A 167 21.55 3.68 6.70
CA LEU A 167 21.37 2.34 7.25
C LEU A 167 22.23 2.13 8.49
N PHE A 168 23.44 2.69 8.54
CA PHE A 168 24.37 2.47 9.65
C PHE A 168 23.78 2.95 10.97
N VAL A 169 23.18 4.13 11.00
CA VAL A 169 22.55 4.71 12.19
C VAL A 169 21.34 3.89 12.66
N THR A 170 20.61 3.24 11.74
CA THR A 170 19.27 2.67 12.01
C THR A 170 19.22 1.14 12.10
N THR A 171 20.16 0.43 11.46
CA THR A 171 20.09 -1.04 11.27
C THR A 171 21.37 -1.80 11.65
N TRP A 172 22.53 -1.14 11.74
CA TRP A 172 23.85 -1.79 11.90
C TRP A 172 23.96 -2.76 13.10
N THR A 173 23.19 -2.54 14.16
CA THR A 173 23.14 -3.39 15.36
C THR A 173 22.99 -4.89 15.05
N ARG A 174 22.24 -5.25 14.01
CA ARG A 174 21.98 -6.66 13.66
C ARG A 174 23.07 -7.29 12.80
N PRO A 175 23.56 -6.68 11.69
CA PRO A 175 24.81 -7.10 11.04
C PRO A 175 25.98 -7.22 12.04
N LYS A 176 26.16 -6.23 12.92
CA LYS A 176 27.15 -6.26 14.01
C LYS A 176 27.00 -7.51 14.88
N SER A 177 25.79 -7.81 15.37
CA SER A 177 25.52 -9.00 16.18
C SER A 177 25.84 -10.31 15.45
N ARG A 178 25.51 -10.41 14.15
CA ARG A 178 25.89 -11.56 13.30
C ARG A 178 27.41 -11.69 13.20
N CYS A 179 28.14 -10.60 12.94
CA CYS A 179 29.61 -10.60 12.91
C CYS A 179 30.22 -11.04 14.25
N TYR A 180 29.76 -10.49 15.39
CA TYR A 180 30.23 -10.91 16.72
C TYR A 180 29.92 -12.38 17.04
N THR A 181 28.83 -12.93 16.50
CA THR A 181 28.54 -14.38 16.62
C THR A 181 29.62 -15.22 15.95
N HIS A 182 30.05 -14.85 14.74
CA HIS A 182 31.15 -15.51 14.03
C HIS A 182 32.50 -15.31 14.73
N ILE A 183 32.78 -14.11 15.27
CA ILE A 183 34.01 -13.85 16.05
C ILE A 183 34.08 -14.80 17.26
N THR A 184 32.98 -14.97 18.01
CA THR A 184 32.93 -15.90 19.14
C THR A 184 33.08 -17.36 18.72
N LYS A 185 32.49 -17.78 17.59
CA LYS A 185 32.69 -19.14 17.04
C LYS A 185 34.14 -19.42 16.68
N MET A 186 34.74 -18.52 15.91
CA MET A 186 36.16 -18.55 15.55
C MET A 186 37.03 -18.60 16.80
N ALA A 187 36.69 -17.80 17.83
CA ALA A 187 37.41 -17.78 19.10
C ALA A 187 37.39 -19.12 19.83
N ASN A 188 36.22 -19.72 19.99
CA ASN A 188 36.08 -21.02 20.64
C ASN A 188 36.81 -22.13 19.85
N ARG A 189 36.80 -22.05 18.51
CA ARG A 189 37.51 -22.99 17.62
C ARG A 189 39.04 -22.92 17.81
N LEU A 190 39.59 -21.70 17.89
CA LEU A 190 41.03 -21.49 18.08
C LEU A 190 41.49 -21.80 19.52
N ASP A 191 40.68 -21.50 20.55
CA ASP A 191 40.96 -21.84 21.96
C ASP A 191 40.99 -23.36 22.21
N LEU A 192 40.07 -24.11 21.58
CA LEU A 192 40.07 -25.57 21.61
C LEU A 192 41.37 -26.16 21.03
N MET A 193 41.91 -25.56 19.95
CA MET A 193 43.18 -25.99 19.38
C MET A 193 44.37 -25.70 20.30
N THR A 194 44.44 -24.52 20.93
CA THR A 194 45.60 -24.10 21.73
C THR A 194 45.63 -24.70 23.13
N HIS A 195 44.48 -24.99 23.74
CA HIS A 195 44.41 -25.31 25.17
C HIS A 195 43.77 -26.65 25.55
N ARG A 196 42.88 -27.27 24.75
CA ARG A 196 42.18 -28.53 25.14
C ARG A 196 41.75 -29.42 23.96
N GLY A 197 42.61 -30.34 23.54
CA GLY A 197 42.30 -31.29 22.46
C GLY A 197 42.75 -32.74 22.70
N THR A 198 41.82 -33.62 23.08
CA THR A 198 41.98 -35.08 22.85
C THR A 198 41.25 -35.50 21.57
N ALA A 199 41.76 -36.51 20.86
CA ALA A 199 41.21 -36.97 19.57
C ALA A 199 39.68 -37.25 19.60
N SER A 200 39.15 -37.73 20.73
CA SER A 200 37.71 -37.95 20.95
C SER A 200 36.88 -36.65 20.93
N GLN A 201 37.43 -35.54 21.44
CA GLN A 201 36.75 -34.24 21.45
C GLN A 201 36.72 -33.64 20.03
N PHE A 202 37.75 -33.87 19.22
CA PHE A 202 37.79 -33.44 17.82
C PHE A 202 36.76 -34.16 16.94
N ALA A 203 36.61 -35.48 17.10
CA ALA A 203 35.58 -36.25 16.40
C ALA A 203 34.15 -35.79 16.75
N THR A 204 33.91 -35.41 18.01
CA THR A 204 32.61 -34.88 18.47
C THR A 204 32.33 -33.51 17.85
N PHE A 205 33.35 -32.67 17.71
CA PHE A 205 33.23 -31.31 17.15
C PHE A 205 32.88 -31.29 15.66
N GLN A 206 33.33 -32.28 14.87
CA GLN A 206 32.93 -32.41 13.46
C GLN A 206 31.42 -32.62 13.29
N PHE A 207 30.80 -33.43 14.16
CA PHE A 207 29.35 -33.68 14.13
C PHE A 207 28.53 -32.58 14.82
N SER A 208 29.00 -32.00 15.93
CA SER A 208 28.26 -30.93 16.62
C SER A 208 28.32 -29.59 15.87
N GLY A 209 29.46 -29.25 15.26
CA GLY A 209 29.66 -27.96 14.60
C GLY A 209 28.74 -27.72 13.41
N ALA A 210 28.41 -28.77 12.64
CA ALA A 210 27.44 -28.68 11.54
C ALA A 210 26.01 -28.49 12.07
N MET A 211 25.61 -29.21 13.13
CA MET A 211 24.30 -29.07 13.76
C MET A 211 24.09 -27.69 14.40
N GLU A 212 25.11 -27.13 15.08
CA GLU A 212 25.07 -25.79 15.66
C GLU A 212 25.07 -24.67 14.58
N GLU A 213 25.70 -24.88 13.43
CA GLU A 213 25.59 -23.98 12.28
C GLU A 213 24.20 -24.04 11.64
N GLU A 214 23.62 -25.23 11.52
CA GLU A 214 22.26 -25.45 11.03
C GLU A 214 21.21 -24.80 11.95
N GLU A 215 21.28 -25.03 13.26
CA GLU A 215 20.35 -24.46 14.24
C GLU A 215 20.40 -22.93 14.25
N ILE A 216 21.59 -22.34 14.22
CA ILE A 216 21.76 -20.88 14.18
C ILE A 216 21.26 -20.31 12.84
N ARG A 217 21.51 -20.99 11.71
CA ARG A 217 20.98 -20.56 10.40
C ARG A 217 19.45 -20.61 10.38
N THR A 218 18.87 -21.74 10.78
CA THR A 218 17.43 -21.94 10.91
C THR A 218 16.79 -20.90 11.83
N LYS A 219 17.46 -20.54 12.94
CA LYS A 219 16.99 -19.49 13.86
C LYS A 219 16.99 -18.10 13.21
N LEU A 220 18.04 -17.74 12.48
CA LEU A 220 18.14 -16.47 11.75
C LEU A 220 17.12 -16.39 10.60
N GLU A 221 16.92 -17.47 9.86
CA GLU A 221 15.92 -17.59 8.79
C GLU A 221 14.49 -17.48 9.34
N ASN A 222 14.18 -18.16 10.46
CA ASN A 222 12.89 -18.03 11.14
C ASN A 222 12.63 -16.61 11.67
N GLU A 223 13.68 -15.94 12.15
CA GLU A 223 13.62 -14.52 12.52
C GLU A 223 13.35 -13.60 11.32
N ASP A 224 14.00 -13.85 10.19
CA ASP A 224 13.81 -13.09 8.95
C ASP A 224 12.43 -13.35 8.34
N LEU A 225 11.93 -14.59 8.41
CA LEU A 225 10.59 -14.96 8.00
C LEU A 225 9.52 -14.23 8.84
N LYS A 226 9.68 -14.20 10.17
CA LYS A 226 8.76 -13.45 11.07
C LYS A 226 8.76 -11.95 10.77
N ARG A 227 9.93 -11.34 10.51
CA ARG A 227 10.02 -9.93 10.09
C ARG A 227 9.32 -9.71 8.75
N LYS A 228 9.57 -10.55 7.75
CA LYS A 228 8.91 -10.51 6.43
C LYS A 228 7.39 -10.64 6.57
N GLN A 229 6.89 -11.60 7.34
CA GLN A 229 5.46 -11.77 7.62
C GLN A 229 4.82 -10.53 8.26
N ALA A 230 5.48 -9.90 9.24
CA ALA A 230 5.03 -8.66 9.84
C ALA A 230 4.96 -7.52 8.81
N ILE A 231 6.01 -7.34 7.99
CA ILE A 231 6.05 -6.33 6.92
C ILE A 231 4.98 -6.59 5.86
N TYR A 232 4.81 -7.81 5.35
CA TYR A 232 3.79 -8.09 4.34
C TYR A 232 2.37 -7.89 4.89
N THR A 233 2.14 -8.21 6.17
CA THR A 233 0.87 -7.91 6.86
C THR A 233 0.61 -6.40 6.97
N TRP A 234 1.66 -5.61 7.16
CA TRP A 234 1.63 -4.15 7.29
C TRP A 234 1.56 -3.42 5.94
N LEU A 235 2.32 -3.85 4.92
CA LEU A 235 2.20 -3.32 3.57
C LEU A 235 0.84 -3.67 2.96
N LYS A 236 0.37 -4.91 3.16
CA LYS A 236 -0.87 -5.43 2.57
C LYS A 236 -0.95 -5.14 1.05
N ALA A 237 0.17 -5.42 0.37
CA ALA A 237 0.34 -5.24 -1.06
C ALA A 237 -0.68 -6.04 -1.89
N VAL A 238 -0.98 -5.57 -3.09
CA VAL A 238 -1.75 -6.34 -4.07
C VAL A 238 -0.80 -7.24 -4.84
N ASN A 239 -1.18 -8.51 -5.05
CA ASN A 239 -0.36 -9.44 -5.82
C ASN A 239 -0.50 -9.19 -7.33
N MET A 240 0.39 -8.36 -7.89
CA MET A 240 0.45 -8.08 -9.33
C MET A 240 0.97 -9.26 -10.17
N GLN A 241 1.58 -10.29 -9.55
CA GLN A 241 2.13 -11.43 -10.30
C GLN A 241 1.02 -12.20 -11.04
N ASN A 242 -0.18 -12.32 -10.45
CA ASN A 242 -1.32 -12.97 -11.09
C ASN A 242 -1.74 -12.28 -12.40
N GLU A 243 -1.71 -10.94 -12.44
CA GLU A 243 -2.01 -10.15 -13.65
C GLU A 243 -0.88 -10.32 -14.68
N GLN A 244 0.39 -10.27 -14.24
CA GLN A 244 1.55 -10.52 -15.11
C GLN A 244 1.50 -11.92 -15.75
N ASP A 245 1.17 -12.96 -14.98
CA ASP A 245 1.07 -14.34 -15.47
C ASP A 245 -0.09 -14.52 -16.46
N TYR A 246 -1.21 -13.80 -16.24
CA TYR A 246 -2.34 -13.77 -17.16
C TYR A 246 -1.96 -13.12 -18.51
N PHE A 247 -1.33 -11.94 -18.50
CA PHE A 247 -0.89 -11.28 -19.73
C PHE A 247 0.24 -12.06 -20.45
N ALA A 248 1.15 -12.69 -19.71
CA ALA A 248 2.17 -13.59 -20.25
C ALA A 248 1.54 -14.82 -20.94
N LYS A 249 0.49 -15.40 -20.35
CA LYS A 249 -0.27 -16.49 -20.97
C LYS A 249 -0.87 -16.08 -22.31
N ILE A 250 -1.45 -14.87 -22.40
CA ILE A 250 -2.00 -14.34 -23.67
C ILE A 250 -0.89 -14.22 -24.73
N ARG A 251 0.27 -13.61 -24.40
CA ARG A 251 1.38 -13.50 -25.37
C ARG A 251 1.91 -14.85 -25.85
N LYS A 252 1.85 -15.89 -25.01
CA LYS A 252 2.29 -17.23 -25.38
C LYS A 252 1.48 -17.84 -26.53
N GLU A 253 0.24 -17.39 -26.74
CA GLU A 253 -0.58 -17.78 -27.88
C GLU A 253 -0.22 -17.03 -29.18
N TYR A 254 0.44 -15.87 -29.08
CA TYR A 254 0.82 -15.02 -30.22
C TYR A 254 2.29 -14.54 -30.13
N PRO A 255 3.30 -15.43 -30.19
CA PRO A 255 4.67 -15.14 -29.75
C PRO A 255 5.43 -14.09 -30.56
N SER A 256 5.01 -13.77 -31.79
CA SER A 256 5.62 -12.73 -32.63
C SER A 256 5.17 -11.31 -32.28
N THR A 257 4.04 -11.17 -31.58
CA THR A 257 3.41 -9.85 -31.36
C THR A 257 4.23 -8.96 -30.43
N GLY A 258 4.12 -7.65 -30.59
CA GLY A 258 4.77 -6.62 -29.78
C GLY A 258 6.28 -6.44 -29.99
N HIS A 259 6.94 -7.32 -30.76
CA HIS A 259 8.40 -7.32 -30.94
C HIS A 259 8.92 -6.06 -31.66
N TRP A 260 8.07 -5.37 -32.41
CA TRP A 260 8.39 -4.07 -33.03
C TRP A 260 8.86 -3.03 -32.01
N LEU A 261 8.41 -3.11 -30.75
CA LEU A 261 8.81 -2.19 -29.68
C LEU A 261 10.32 -2.26 -29.42
N LEU A 262 10.91 -3.45 -29.54
CA LEU A 262 12.36 -3.66 -29.40
C LEU A 262 13.16 -3.04 -30.56
N GLY A 263 12.51 -2.73 -31.68
CA GLY A 263 13.10 -1.99 -32.80
C GLY A 263 13.06 -0.46 -32.65
N GLN A 264 12.32 0.08 -31.68
CA GLN A 264 12.15 1.53 -31.52
C GLN A 264 13.39 2.18 -30.94
N THR A 265 13.84 3.30 -31.54
CA THR A 265 15.02 4.03 -31.02
C THR A 265 14.78 4.55 -29.62
N ALA A 266 13.64 5.21 -29.38
CA ALA A 266 13.25 5.71 -28.06
C ALA A 266 13.02 4.61 -27.01
N PHE A 267 12.76 3.37 -27.42
CA PHE A 267 12.72 2.23 -26.50
C PHE A 267 14.13 1.77 -26.16
N ASN A 268 15.02 1.63 -27.14
CA ASN A 268 16.41 1.22 -26.91
C ASN A 268 17.24 2.28 -26.15
N GLU A 269 17.01 3.57 -26.43
CA GLU A 269 17.53 4.71 -25.67
C GLU A 269 16.95 4.82 -24.25
N TRP A 270 15.95 4.01 -23.91
CA TRP A 270 15.46 3.84 -22.54
C TRP A 270 15.97 2.52 -21.95
N PHE A 271 15.90 1.41 -22.69
CA PHE A 271 16.06 0.05 -22.18
C PHE A 271 17.52 -0.45 -22.15
N ASP A 272 18.42 0.07 -22.98
CA ASP A 272 19.85 -0.33 -22.96
C ASP A 272 20.72 0.78 -22.32
N PRO A 273 21.34 0.52 -21.16
CA PRO A 273 22.26 1.46 -20.49
C PRO A 273 23.40 1.99 -21.38
N GLN A 274 23.78 1.28 -22.45
CA GLN A 274 24.82 1.71 -23.39
C GLN A 274 24.39 2.89 -24.28
N PHE A 275 23.09 3.05 -24.51
CA PHE A 275 22.52 4.06 -25.41
C PHE A 275 21.56 5.02 -24.67
N ALA A 276 21.55 4.97 -23.35
CA ALA A 276 20.52 5.59 -22.53
C ALA A 276 20.47 7.12 -22.59
N THR A 277 19.26 7.66 -22.78
CA THR A 277 18.96 9.08 -22.63
C THR A 277 18.61 9.39 -21.17
N LEU A 278 19.16 10.50 -20.63
CA LEU A 278 18.92 10.93 -19.25
C LEU A 278 17.96 12.14 -19.21
N PRO A 279 16.95 12.16 -18.30
CA PRO A 279 16.58 11.09 -17.38
C PRO A 279 15.88 9.92 -18.11
N PRO A 280 16.06 8.66 -17.66
CA PRO A 280 15.50 7.45 -18.27
C PRO A 280 13.99 7.27 -17.96
N LEU A 281 13.20 8.19 -18.48
CA LEU A 281 11.75 8.28 -18.33
C LEU A 281 11.07 8.15 -19.70
N LEU A 282 10.29 7.08 -19.88
CA LEU A 282 9.59 6.79 -21.13
C LEU A 282 8.06 6.79 -20.91
N TRP A 283 7.31 7.36 -21.86
CA TRP A 283 5.85 7.31 -21.89
C TRP A 283 5.34 6.56 -23.12
N LEU A 284 4.77 5.37 -22.91
CA LEU A 284 4.10 4.61 -23.97
C LEU A 284 2.60 4.92 -23.94
N HIS A 285 2.05 5.43 -25.05
CA HIS A 285 0.65 5.84 -25.13
C HIS A 285 0.00 5.40 -26.43
N GLY A 286 -1.33 5.47 -26.48
CA GLY A 286 -2.10 5.04 -27.65
C GLY A 286 -3.56 4.74 -27.32
N ASN A 287 -4.32 4.37 -28.33
CA ASN A 287 -5.77 4.21 -28.24
C ASN A 287 -6.20 3.09 -27.26
N PRO A 288 -7.43 3.16 -26.70
CA PRO A 288 -8.02 2.03 -25.99
C PRO A 288 -8.04 0.77 -26.87
N GLY A 289 -7.80 -0.40 -26.29
CA GLY A 289 -7.77 -1.67 -27.04
C GLY A 289 -6.54 -1.90 -27.94
N ALA A 290 -5.57 -0.98 -28.01
CA ALA A 290 -4.37 -1.11 -28.85
C ALA A 290 -3.24 -2.00 -28.28
N GLY A 291 -3.52 -2.87 -27.30
CA GLY A 291 -2.52 -3.82 -26.77
C GLY A 291 -1.50 -3.28 -25.75
N LYS A 292 -1.60 -2.02 -25.30
CA LYS A 292 -0.64 -1.36 -24.38
C LYS A 292 -0.22 -2.18 -23.15
N THR A 293 -1.17 -2.76 -22.42
CA THR A 293 -0.91 -3.59 -21.23
C THR A 293 -0.14 -4.88 -21.58
N ILE A 294 -0.37 -5.44 -22.77
CA ILE A 294 0.36 -6.61 -23.28
C ILE A 294 1.82 -6.24 -23.56
N LEU A 295 2.08 -5.05 -24.13
CA LEU A 295 3.43 -4.49 -24.33
C LEU A 295 4.11 -4.20 -22.99
N ALA A 296 3.42 -3.56 -22.04
CA ALA A 296 3.95 -3.28 -20.70
C ALA A 296 4.41 -4.57 -20.00
N SER A 297 3.58 -5.61 -20.06
CA SER A 297 3.88 -6.93 -19.51
C SER A 297 5.00 -7.67 -20.27
N MET A 298 5.20 -7.40 -21.57
CA MET A 298 6.37 -7.89 -22.33
C MET A 298 7.66 -7.20 -21.87
N VAL A 299 7.65 -5.89 -21.65
CA VAL A 299 8.81 -5.15 -21.12
C VAL A 299 9.25 -5.70 -19.75
N VAL A 300 8.30 -6.11 -18.89
CA VAL A 300 8.60 -6.81 -17.63
C VAL A 300 9.30 -8.16 -17.83
N GLU A 301 9.07 -8.85 -18.94
CA GLU A 301 9.74 -10.11 -19.28
C GLU A 301 11.10 -9.91 -19.94
N GLU A 302 11.26 -8.90 -20.80
CA GLU A 302 12.57 -8.57 -21.36
C GLU A 302 13.52 -8.04 -20.28
N ALA A 303 13.04 -7.19 -19.36
CA ALA A 303 13.84 -6.71 -18.22
C ALA A 303 14.36 -7.85 -17.32
N LYS A 304 13.60 -8.96 -17.21
CA LYS A 304 14.03 -10.17 -16.48
C LYS A 304 15.16 -10.95 -17.16
N LYS A 305 15.43 -10.71 -18.46
CA LYS A 305 16.51 -11.38 -19.21
C LYS A 305 17.84 -10.64 -19.12
N LEU A 306 17.86 -9.41 -18.59
CA LEU A 306 19.08 -8.61 -18.45
C LEU A 306 20.07 -9.25 -17.46
N SER A 307 21.36 -9.02 -17.70
CA SER A 307 22.47 -9.58 -16.92
C SER A 307 23.53 -8.50 -16.64
N PRO A 308 23.81 -8.14 -15.37
CA PRO A 308 23.17 -8.66 -14.15
C PRO A 308 21.68 -8.30 -14.11
N THR A 309 20.86 -9.16 -13.51
CA THR A 309 19.41 -8.95 -13.45
C THR A 309 19.08 -7.76 -12.55
N PRO A 310 18.43 -6.70 -13.07
CA PRO A 310 18.04 -5.54 -12.29
C PRO A 310 16.82 -5.86 -11.40
N THR A 311 16.45 -4.94 -10.52
CA THR A 311 15.19 -5.07 -9.77
C THR A 311 14.02 -4.75 -10.69
N ILE A 312 13.12 -5.69 -10.97
CA ILE A 312 11.96 -5.45 -11.84
C ILE A 312 10.73 -5.16 -10.97
N LEU A 313 10.12 -3.99 -11.18
CA LEU A 313 9.01 -3.46 -10.41
C LEU A 313 7.86 -3.12 -11.35
N PHE A 314 6.64 -3.57 -11.06
CA PHE A 314 5.51 -3.34 -11.95
C PHE A 314 4.18 -3.19 -11.21
N PHE A 315 3.30 -2.35 -11.76
CA PHE A 315 1.97 -2.11 -11.23
C PHE A 315 0.97 -1.87 -12.36
N TYR A 316 -0.16 -2.57 -12.31
CA TYR A 316 -1.27 -2.44 -13.25
C TYR A 316 -2.41 -1.70 -12.56
N CYS A 317 -2.56 -0.40 -12.84
CA CYS A 317 -3.72 0.36 -12.37
C CYS A 317 -5.01 -0.21 -12.95
N LYS A 318 -6.12 -0.02 -12.22
CA LYS A 318 -7.44 -0.45 -12.66
C LYS A 318 -8.53 0.44 -12.06
N GLN A 319 -9.44 0.92 -12.90
CA GLN A 319 -10.49 1.85 -12.47
C GLN A 319 -11.48 1.19 -11.50
N ASP A 320 -11.98 1.96 -10.54
CA ASP A 320 -12.97 1.58 -9.52
C ASP A 320 -12.53 0.44 -8.56
N GLU A 321 -11.27 0.00 -8.63
CA GLU A 321 -10.65 -0.88 -7.64
C GLU A 321 -9.75 -0.08 -6.68
N GLY A 322 -10.26 0.22 -5.48
CA GLY A 322 -9.59 1.06 -4.48
C GLY A 322 -8.26 0.54 -3.89
N ASP A 323 -7.80 -0.64 -4.30
CA ASP A 323 -6.43 -1.14 -4.02
C ASP A 323 -5.51 -1.05 -5.27
N ARG A 324 -5.98 -0.51 -6.40
CA ARG A 324 -5.28 -0.41 -7.70
C ARG A 324 -5.34 0.96 -8.37
N ASP A 325 -6.08 1.92 -7.82
CA ASP A 325 -6.35 3.22 -8.42
C ASP A 325 -5.57 4.40 -7.80
N ASN A 326 -4.68 4.15 -6.83
CA ASN A 326 -4.03 5.19 -6.00
C ASN A 326 -2.55 4.93 -5.66
N PHE A 327 -1.83 6.02 -5.33
CA PHE A 327 -0.40 6.03 -5.03
C PHE A 327 -0.02 5.13 -3.86
N ILE A 328 -0.80 5.14 -2.78
CA ILE A 328 -0.51 4.36 -1.57
C ILE A 328 -0.51 2.85 -1.89
N SER A 329 -1.46 2.39 -2.69
CA SER A 329 -1.59 0.97 -3.02
C SER A 329 -0.55 0.52 -4.05
N MET A 330 -0.22 1.39 -5.00
CA MET A 330 0.96 1.24 -5.87
C MET A 330 2.24 1.11 -5.02
N ALA A 331 2.55 2.09 -4.19
CA ALA A 331 3.78 2.14 -3.41
C ALA A 331 3.93 0.96 -2.43
N ARG A 332 2.83 0.51 -1.77
CA ARG A 332 2.83 -0.73 -0.95
C ARG A 332 3.26 -1.95 -1.76
N THR A 333 2.78 -2.01 -3.00
CA THR A 333 3.01 -3.13 -3.92
C THR A 333 4.44 -3.12 -4.46
N LEU A 334 4.95 -1.96 -4.87
CA LEU A 334 6.35 -1.80 -5.29
C LEU A 334 7.31 -2.09 -4.13
N LEU A 335 7.01 -1.64 -2.90
CA LEU A 335 7.81 -1.97 -1.70
C LEU A 335 7.83 -3.48 -1.40
N SER A 336 6.73 -4.18 -1.64
CA SER A 336 6.69 -5.64 -1.49
C SER A 336 7.58 -6.34 -2.53
N GLN A 337 7.52 -5.91 -3.79
CA GLN A 337 8.37 -6.45 -4.87
C GLN A 337 9.86 -6.11 -4.65
N LEU A 338 10.17 -4.91 -4.16
CA LEU A 338 11.51 -4.48 -3.73
C LEU A 338 12.06 -5.39 -2.62
N LEU A 339 11.28 -5.64 -1.57
CA LEU A 339 11.73 -6.48 -0.45
C LEU A 339 11.92 -7.96 -0.83
N MET A 340 11.17 -8.46 -1.83
CA MET A 340 11.35 -9.81 -2.37
C MET A 340 12.67 -9.96 -3.12
N GLN A 341 13.05 -8.95 -3.91
CA GLN A 341 14.25 -8.96 -4.76
C GLN A 341 15.51 -8.46 -4.05
N ASN A 342 15.36 -7.56 -3.08
CA ASN A 342 16.45 -6.99 -2.30
C ASN A 342 16.25 -7.23 -0.78
N PRO A 343 16.80 -8.34 -0.23
CA PRO A 343 16.71 -8.65 1.19
C PRO A 343 17.41 -7.65 2.13
N SER A 344 18.29 -6.78 1.65
CA SER A 344 19.02 -5.84 2.51
C SER A 344 18.10 -4.78 3.15
N LEU A 345 16.99 -4.48 2.48
CA LEU A 345 15.96 -3.53 2.94
C LEU A 345 15.15 -4.05 4.14
N LEU A 346 15.25 -5.36 4.46
CA LEU A 346 14.42 -6.02 5.48
C LEU A 346 14.48 -5.33 6.84
N ASP A 347 15.68 -5.07 7.38
CA ASP A 347 15.81 -4.49 8.71
C ASP A 347 15.37 -3.00 8.75
N TYR A 348 15.54 -2.26 7.63
CA TYR A 348 15.09 -0.87 7.51
C TYR A 348 13.55 -0.79 7.48
N ILE A 349 12.90 -1.55 6.59
CA ILE A 349 11.44 -1.55 6.46
C ILE A 349 10.81 -2.13 7.74
N TYR A 350 11.43 -3.15 8.38
CA TYR A 350 10.96 -3.66 9.67
C TYR A 350 11.03 -2.60 10.79
N ASN A 351 12.13 -1.85 10.88
CA ASN A 351 12.29 -0.77 11.86
C ASN A 351 11.19 0.30 11.68
N LYS A 352 10.94 0.73 10.43
CA LYS A 352 9.85 1.64 10.08
C LYS A 352 8.47 1.08 10.39
N CYS A 353 8.22 -0.20 10.09
CA CYS A 353 7.00 -0.92 10.43
C CYS A 353 6.73 -0.85 11.96
N CYS A 354 7.70 -1.24 12.79
CA CYS A 354 7.58 -1.19 14.24
C CYS A 354 7.35 0.22 14.80
N ASN A 355 8.04 1.23 14.25
CA ASN A 355 7.96 2.62 14.72
C ASN A 355 6.76 3.41 14.17
N SER A 356 6.07 2.89 13.15
CA SER A 356 4.87 3.53 12.59
C SER A 356 3.73 3.61 13.62
N GLY A 357 3.51 2.54 14.40
CA GLY A 357 2.29 2.36 15.20
C GLY A 357 1.03 2.10 14.35
N GLU A 358 1.13 2.14 13.02
CA GLU A 358 0.06 1.76 12.11
C GLU A 358 0.07 0.23 11.96
N ALA A 359 -1.10 -0.41 11.84
CA ALA A 359 -1.15 -1.85 11.57
C ALA A 359 -1.16 -2.18 10.07
N PHE A 360 -1.30 -1.15 9.23
CA PHE A 360 -1.12 -1.18 7.80
C PHE A 360 -0.56 0.19 7.39
N LEU A 361 0.36 0.26 6.45
CA LEU A 361 1.06 1.50 6.08
C LEU A 361 0.11 2.46 5.37
N SER A 362 -0.49 3.41 6.08
CA SER A 362 -1.47 4.39 5.58
C SER A 362 -0.92 5.80 5.39
N SER A 363 0.10 6.19 6.16
CA SER A 363 0.67 7.54 6.06
C SER A 363 1.41 7.74 4.74
N ARG A 364 0.96 8.71 3.95
CA ARG A 364 1.58 9.07 2.67
C ARG A 364 3.03 9.54 2.82
N VAL A 365 3.32 10.29 3.89
CA VAL A 365 4.70 10.75 4.20
C VAL A 365 5.63 9.57 4.50
N ILE A 366 5.17 8.59 5.30
CA ILE A 366 5.99 7.43 5.66
C ILE A 366 6.22 6.52 4.44
N ILE A 367 5.21 6.32 3.59
CA ILE A 367 5.37 5.45 2.42
C ILE A 367 6.22 6.08 1.31
N GLU A 368 6.11 7.41 1.09
CA GLU A 368 7.01 8.14 0.19
C GLU A 368 8.46 8.08 0.70
N GLU A 369 8.70 8.30 2.00
CA GLU A 369 10.03 8.18 2.61
C GLU A 369 10.64 6.79 2.38
N ILE A 370 9.89 5.72 2.67
CA ILE A 370 10.38 4.34 2.55
C ILE A 370 10.59 3.95 1.08
N LEU A 371 9.70 4.37 0.16
CA LEU A 371 9.81 4.05 -1.26
C LEU A 371 11.00 4.77 -1.91
N SER A 372 11.15 6.08 -1.70
CA SER A 372 12.32 6.83 -2.20
C SER A 372 13.60 6.23 -1.65
N PHE A 373 13.70 6.03 -0.33
CA PHE A 373 14.87 5.41 0.28
C PHE A 373 15.22 4.03 -0.32
N SER A 374 14.20 3.18 -0.52
CA SER A 374 14.40 1.84 -1.07
C SER A 374 14.87 1.86 -2.52
N LEU A 375 14.33 2.75 -3.35
CA LEU A 375 14.71 2.92 -4.75
C LEU A 375 16.08 3.58 -4.91
N GLU A 376 16.39 4.61 -4.12
CA GLU A 376 17.70 5.27 -4.09
C GLU A 376 18.83 4.32 -3.66
N ASN A 377 18.50 3.34 -2.82
CA ASN A 377 19.42 2.29 -2.36
C ASN A 377 19.56 1.11 -3.36
N CYS A 378 18.77 1.07 -4.44
CA CYS A 378 18.90 0.03 -5.45
C CYS A 378 20.12 0.26 -6.34
N ASN A 379 20.74 -0.83 -6.80
CA ASN A 379 21.86 -0.77 -7.74
C ASN A 379 21.36 -0.46 -9.16
N SER A 380 20.35 -1.19 -9.60
CA SER A 380 19.62 -0.99 -10.86
C SER A 380 18.15 -1.43 -10.67
N ALA A 381 17.19 -0.69 -11.23
CA ALA A 381 15.79 -1.11 -11.27
C ALA A 381 15.05 -0.63 -12.53
N TYR A 382 14.07 -1.43 -12.98
CA TYR A 382 13.14 -1.12 -14.06
C TYR A 382 11.72 -1.11 -13.50
N ILE A 383 11.03 0.01 -13.67
CA ILE A 383 9.71 0.31 -13.09
C ILE A 383 8.71 0.44 -14.25
N VAL A 384 7.65 -0.37 -14.25
CA VAL A 384 6.60 -0.35 -15.29
C VAL A 384 5.25 -0.06 -14.64
N LEU A 385 4.67 1.10 -14.96
CA LEU A 385 3.39 1.57 -14.40
C LEU A 385 2.35 1.67 -15.52
N ASP A 386 1.45 0.70 -15.58
CA ASP A 386 0.43 0.60 -16.62
C ASP A 386 -0.96 1.05 -16.15
N GLY A 387 -1.78 1.52 -17.10
CA GLY A 387 -3.14 1.97 -16.85
C GLY A 387 -3.24 3.27 -16.05
N LEU A 388 -2.24 4.17 -16.09
CA LEU A 388 -2.23 5.37 -15.24
C LEU A 388 -3.41 6.34 -15.48
N ASP A 389 -4.10 6.24 -16.62
CA ASP A 389 -5.36 6.96 -16.86
C ASP A 389 -6.56 6.42 -16.06
N GLU A 390 -6.43 5.24 -15.43
CA GLU A 390 -7.44 4.57 -14.60
C GLU A 390 -7.31 4.86 -13.10
N CYS A 391 -6.42 5.78 -12.69
CA CYS A 391 -6.34 6.24 -11.30
C CYS A 391 -7.63 6.96 -10.86
N CYS A 392 -7.92 6.92 -9.55
CA CYS A 392 -9.16 7.45 -8.95
C CYS A 392 -9.42 8.94 -9.22
N SER A 393 -8.37 9.70 -9.53
CA SER A 393 -8.46 11.08 -9.96
C SER A 393 -7.27 11.48 -10.83
N ARG A 394 -7.44 12.55 -11.61
CA ARG A 394 -6.36 13.16 -12.38
C ARG A 394 -5.21 13.67 -11.49
N ASP A 395 -5.53 14.20 -10.31
CA ASP A 395 -4.51 14.67 -9.38
C ASP A 395 -3.68 13.50 -8.83
N GLU A 396 -4.28 12.34 -8.60
CA GLU A 396 -3.54 11.16 -8.14
C GLU A 396 -2.61 10.58 -9.22
N ARG A 397 -3.05 10.55 -10.49
CA ARG A 397 -2.14 10.24 -11.61
C ARG A 397 -0.96 11.22 -11.65
N ARG A 398 -1.25 12.52 -11.56
CA ARG A 398 -0.22 13.57 -11.59
C ARG A 398 0.77 13.42 -10.43
N ASN A 399 0.29 13.13 -9.22
CA ASN A 399 1.11 12.83 -8.05
C ASN A 399 2.08 11.67 -8.30
N ILE A 400 1.62 10.57 -8.91
CA ILE A 400 2.47 9.41 -9.24
C ILE A 400 3.58 9.80 -10.22
N VAL A 401 3.24 10.51 -11.29
CA VAL A 401 4.20 10.93 -12.32
C VAL A 401 5.21 11.95 -11.79
N GLU A 402 4.75 12.94 -11.02
CA GLU A 402 5.60 13.93 -10.36
C GLU A 402 6.54 13.27 -9.34
N PHE A 403 6.08 12.28 -8.55
CA PHE A 403 6.92 11.53 -7.62
C PHE A 403 8.08 10.82 -8.32
N PHE A 404 7.81 10.00 -9.35
CA PHE A 404 8.88 9.25 -10.04
C PHE A 404 9.80 10.16 -10.85
N ARG A 405 9.27 11.23 -11.44
CA ARG A 405 10.09 12.23 -12.14
C ARG A 405 11.05 12.92 -11.18
N ASN A 406 10.52 13.48 -10.08
CA ASN A 406 11.34 14.12 -9.05
C ASN A 406 12.35 13.14 -8.44
N LEU A 407 11.96 11.88 -8.22
CA LEU A 407 12.89 10.86 -7.72
C LEU A 407 14.06 10.68 -8.70
N ILE A 408 13.80 10.39 -9.96
CA ILE A 408 14.83 10.03 -10.95
C ILE A 408 15.68 11.24 -11.38
N GLU A 409 15.09 12.44 -11.50
CA GLU A 409 15.81 13.66 -11.86
C GLU A 409 16.75 14.18 -10.75
N ASN A 410 16.48 13.85 -9.48
CA ASN A 410 17.35 14.22 -8.35
C ASN A 410 18.48 13.21 -8.09
N LEU A 411 18.53 12.10 -8.84
CA LEU A 411 19.62 11.12 -8.71
C LEU A 411 20.85 11.54 -9.52
N ASP A 412 22.02 11.08 -9.09
CA ASP A 412 23.24 11.19 -9.89
C ASP A 412 23.00 10.59 -11.30
N PRO A 413 23.41 11.29 -12.37
CA PRO A 413 23.17 10.89 -13.76
C PRO A 413 23.91 9.59 -14.10
N ASP A 414 23.22 8.48 -13.90
CA ASP A 414 23.71 7.11 -14.00
C ASP A 414 22.71 6.30 -14.87
N PRO A 415 23.06 5.95 -16.11
CA PRO A 415 22.14 5.32 -17.07
C PRO A 415 21.73 3.89 -16.67
N ASP A 416 22.41 3.27 -15.71
CA ASP A 416 22.10 1.92 -15.23
C ASP A 416 21.20 1.92 -13.98
N ARG A 417 20.79 3.11 -13.48
CA ARG A 417 20.27 3.28 -12.12
C ARG A 417 18.78 2.97 -11.92
N LEU A 418 17.88 3.80 -12.45
CA LEU A 418 16.43 3.64 -12.28
C LEU A 418 15.71 4.01 -13.58
N HIS A 419 15.11 3.03 -14.24
CA HIS A 419 14.34 3.18 -15.45
C HIS A 419 12.85 3.21 -15.13
N CYS A 420 12.09 4.18 -15.64
CA CYS A 420 10.64 4.21 -15.44
C CYS A 420 9.87 4.34 -16.76
N LEU A 421 9.00 3.37 -17.01
CA LEU A 421 8.03 3.34 -18.11
C LEU A 421 6.64 3.63 -17.56
N PHE A 422 6.04 4.72 -18.03
CA PHE A 422 4.65 5.06 -17.80
C PHE A 422 3.80 4.63 -19.00
N VAL A 423 2.66 3.99 -18.77
CA VAL A 423 1.74 3.58 -19.83
C VAL A 423 0.33 4.13 -19.58
N SER A 424 -0.26 4.78 -20.59
CA SER A 424 -1.61 5.37 -20.48
C SER A 424 -2.27 5.66 -21.83
N ARG A 425 -3.53 6.12 -21.82
CA ARG A 425 -4.18 6.77 -22.97
C ARG A 425 -3.57 8.15 -23.27
N LYS A 426 -3.64 8.56 -24.55
CA LYS A 426 -3.07 9.81 -25.08
C LYS A 426 -3.82 11.07 -24.61
N ASP A 427 -5.15 11.08 -24.75
CA ASP A 427 -5.97 12.28 -24.53
C ASP A 427 -6.09 12.70 -23.06
N SER A 428 -6.10 11.72 -22.15
CA SER A 428 -6.34 11.96 -20.73
C SER A 428 -5.15 12.61 -20.02
N ALA A 429 -3.90 12.38 -20.46
CA ALA A 429 -2.69 12.62 -19.67
C ALA A 429 -1.59 13.49 -20.30
N ARG A 430 -1.78 14.00 -21.53
CA ARG A 430 -0.76 14.74 -22.31
C ARG A 430 -0.08 15.92 -21.60
N LYS A 431 -0.72 16.55 -20.60
CA LYS A 431 -0.12 17.64 -19.80
C LYS A 431 0.82 17.12 -18.71
N ASP A 432 0.54 15.94 -18.17
CA ASP A 432 1.22 15.40 -17.00
C ASP A 432 2.55 14.74 -17.44
N PHE A 433 2.58 14.15 -18.65
CA PHE A 433 3.77 13.58 -19.31
C PHE A 433 4.56 14.57 -20.19
N TYR A 434 4.33 15.88 -20.07
CA TYR A 434 5.05 16.88 -20.87
C TYR A 434 6.57 16.80 -20.63
N GLY A 435 7.34 16.79 -21.73
CA GLY A 435 8.81 16.77 -21.72
C GLY A 435 9.46 15.38 -21.77
N LEU A 436 8.69 14.29 -21.65
CA LEU A 436 9.24 12.93 -21.69
C LEU A 436 9.45 12.41 -23.11
N ALA A 437 10.44 11.51 -23.27
CA ALA A 437 10.48 10.60 -24.42
C ALA A 437 9.18 9.78 -24.46
N ASN A 438 8.63 9.57 -25.65
CA ASN A 438 7.36 8.88 -25.79
C ASN A 438 7.26 8.05 -27.07
N ILE A 439 6.52 6.95 -26.98
CA ILE A 439 6.21 6.04 -28.09
C ILE A 439 4.69 5.99 -28.21
N GLU A 440 4.20 6.29 -29.41
CA GLU A 440 2.79 6.12 -29.75
C GLU A 440 2.56 4.73 -30.35
N VAL A 441 1.66 3.96 -29.74
CA VAL A 441 1.15 2.69 -30.28
C VAL A 441 0.16 3.04 -31.39
N GLY A 442 0.73 3.32 -32.56
CA GLY A 442 0.03 3.67 -33.80
C GLY A 442 -0.42 2.44 -34.60
N ARG A 443 -1.13 2.73 -35.70
CA ARG A 443 -1.62 1.72 -36.65
C ARG A 443 -0.47 0.97 -37.32
N GLU A 444 0.54 1.74 -37.71
CA GLU A 444 1.74 1.32 -38.44
C GLU A 444 2.59 0.26 -37.75
N PHE A 445 2.41 0.06 -36.43
CA PHE A 445 3.12 -0.96 -35.66
C PHE A 445 2.25 -2.17 -35.32
N ASN A 446 0.94 -1.95 -35.15
CA ASN A 446 0.00 -3.00 -34.77
C ASN A 446 -0.58 -3.78 -35.96
N GLU A 447 -0.48 -3.31 -37.21
CA GLU A 447 -1.00 -4.04 -38.38
C GLU A 447 -0.36 -5.44 -38.53
N ASP A 448 0.97 -5.56 -38.50
CA ASP A 448 1.67 -6.85 -38.60
C ASP A 448 1.31 -7.81 -37.44
N ASP A 449 1.14 -7.28 -36.23
CA ASP A 449 0.76 -8.08 -35.06
C ASP A 449 -0.72 -8.52 -35.12
N ILE A 450 -1.60 -7.66 -35.63
CA ILE A 450 -3.02 -7.99 -35.87
C ILE A 450 -3.13 -9.00 -37.02
N ASP A 451 -2.28 -8.93 -38.05
CA ASP A 451 -2.19 -9.97 -39.08
C ASP A 451 -1.76 -11.31 -38.48
N ALA A 452 -0.76 -11.35 -37.60
CA ALA A 452 -0.34 -12.57 -36.92
C ALA A 452 -1.48 -13.17 -36.05
N PHE A 453 -2.19 -12.33 -35.29
CA PHE A 453 -3.40 -12.74 -34.56
C PHE A 453 -4.48 -13.28 -35.51
N SER A 454 -4.76 -12.54 -36.59
CA SER A 454 -5.80 -12.85 -37.57
C SER A 454 -5.53 -14.15 -38.31
N GLN A 455 -4.27 -14.48 -38.61
CA GLN A 455 -3.87 -15.76 -39.21
C GLN A 455 -4.23 -16.96 -38.30
N VAL A 456 -4.09 -16.82 -36.98
CA VAL A 456 -4.48 -17.89 -36.04
C VAL A 456 -6.00 -18.09 -36.01
N GLN A 457 -6.79 -17.00 -36.09
CA GLN A 457 -8.25 -17.12 -36.16
C GLN A 457 -8.72 -17.64 -37.53
N SER A 458 -8.09 -17.23 -38.63
CA SER A 458 -8.44 -17.68 -39.99
C SER A 458 -8.24 -19.18 -40.17
N GLN A 459 -7.24 -19.78 -39.50
CA GLN A 459 -7.05 -21.23 -39.48
C GLN A 459 -8.24 -21.96 -38.81
N LYS A 460 -8.79 -21.42 -37.72
CA LYS A 460 -9.98 -21.97 -37.05
C LYS A 460 -11.21 -21.87 -37.95
N LEU A 461 -11.43 -20.70 -38.57
CA LEU A 461 -12.52 -20.48 -39.52
C LEU A 461 -12.42 -21.40 -40.76
N GLY A 462 -11.21 -21.54 -41.31
CA GLY A 462 -10.90 -22.43 -42.43
C GLY A 462 -11.20 -23.89 -42.12
N ALA A 463 -10.81 -24.37 -40.94
CA ALA A 463 -11.13 -25.72 -40.47
C ALA A 463 -12.64 -25.93 -40.24
N LYS A 464 -13.38 -24.89 -39.82
CA LYS A 464 -14.83 -24.94 -39.58
C LYS A 464 -15.65 -24.97 -40.88
N LEU A 465 -15.30 -24.13 -41.86
CA LEU A 465 -16.10 -23.87 -43.06
C LEU A 465 -15.52 -24.42 -44.38
N GLY A 466 -14.31 -24.99 -44.36
CA GLY A 466 -13.68 -25.61 -45.55
C GLY A 466 -13.18 -24.59 -46.59
N ILE A 467 -12.80 -23.38 -46.16
CA ILE A 467 -12.43 -22.26 -47.03
C ILE A 467 -10.98 -22.40 -47.52
N SER A 468 -10.71 -22.00 -48.77
CA SER A 468 -9.36 -22.05 -49.36
C SER A 468 -8.41 -21.03 -48.72
N GLY A 469 -7.11 -21.36 -48.65
CA GLY A 469 -6.10 -20.50 -48.02
C GLY A 469 -5.98 -19.10 -48.64
N ILE A 470 -6.26 -18.93 -49.93
CA ILE A 470 -6.27 -17.63 -50.60
C ILE A 470 -7.40 -16.75 -50.05
N ARG A 471 -8.62 -17.30 -49.97
CA ARG A 471 -9.79 -16.58 -49.44
C ARG A 471 -9.65 -16.28 -47.95
N LEU A 472 -9.01 -17.17 -47.18
CA LEU A 472 -8.67 -16.89 -45.78
C LEU A 472 -7.67 -15.72 -45.65
N GLN A 473 -6.69 -15.61 -46.54
CA GLN A 473 -5.75 -14.48 -46.53
C GLN A 473 -6.44 -13.15 -46.93
N GLU A 474 -7.40 -13.17 -47.85
CA GLU A 474 -8.22 -11.99 -48.15
C GLU A 474 -8.99 -11.51 -46.92
N ILE A 475 -9.56 -12.43 -46.13
CA ILE A 475 -10.25 -12.11 -44.87
C ILE A 475 -9.27 -11.53 -43.83
N VAL A 476 -8.08 -12.14 -43.67
CA VAL A 476 -7.02 -11.62 -42.78
C VAL A 476 -6.68 -10.18 -43.13
N ASN A 477 -6.30 -9.92 -44.39
CA ASN A 477 -5.91 -8.58 -44.85
C ASN A 477 -7.05 -7.56 -44.66
N PHE A 478 -8.29 -7.98 -44.89
CA PHE A 478 -9.47 -7.13 -44.68
C PHE A 478 -9.68 -6.78 -43.19
N VAL A 479 -9.64 -7.76 -42.28
CA VAL A 479 -9.87 -7.51 -40.85
C VAL A 479 -8.76 -6.66 -40.24
N SER A 480 -7.50 -6.89 -40.62
CA SER A 480 -6.36 -6.08 -40.15
C SER A 480 -6.46 -4.62 -40.62
N ALA A 481 -6.80 -4.41 -41.91
CA ALA A 481 -7.03 -3.07 -42.43
C ALA A 481 -8.27 -2.39 -41.82
N PHE A 482 -9.31 -3.16 -41.50
CA PHE A 482 -10.52 -2.67 -40.82
C PHE A 482 -10.24 -2.23 -39.38
N ALA A 483 -9.41 -2.98 -38.65
CA ALA A 483 -9.12 -2.76 -37.24
C ALA A 483 -8.26 -1.52 -36.94
N GLU A 484 -7.55 -0.97 -37.94
CA GLU A 484 -6.74 0.26 -37.85
C GLU A 484 -5.77 0.30 -36.64
N GLY A 485 -5.17 -0.84 -36.30
CA GLY A 485 -4.24 -0.97 -35.18
C GLY A 485 -4.89 -1.22 -33.81
N ILE A 486 -6.22 -1.37 -33.73
CA ILE A 486 -6.94 -1.66 -32.49
C ILE A 486 -7.24 -3.17 -32.43
N PHE A 487 -6.44 -3.93 -31.66
CA PHE A 487 -6.64 -5.38 -31.47
C PHE A 487 -8.06 -5.74 -31.03
N LEU A 488 -8.65 -4.94 -30.14
CA LEU A 488 -10.04 -5.13 -29.70
C LEU A 488 -11.04 -5.13 -30.87
N VAL A 489 -10.84 -4.29 -31.90
CA VAL A 489 -11.70 -4.33 -33.10
C VAL A 489 -11.49 -5.62 -33.88
N ALA A 490 -10.23 -6.01 -34.09
CA ALA A 490 -9.89 -7.24 -34.81
C ALA A 490 -10.50 -8.48 -34.12
N GLU A 491 -10.39 -8.57 -32.79
CA GLU A 491 -10.95 -9.66 -31.99
C GLU A 491 -12.48 -9.72 -32.10
N LEU A 492 -13.18 -8.59 -31.93
CA LEU A 492 -14.64 -8.50 -32.06
C LEU A 492 -15.14 -8.87 -33.47
N VAL A 493 -14.41 -8.50 -34.52
CA VAL A 493 -14.74 -8.91 -35.89
C VAL A 493 -14.47 -10.40 -36.10
N TRP A 494 -13.33 -10.93 -35.65
CA TRP A 494 -13.01 -12.37 -35.77
C TRP A 494 -13.97 -13.27 -34.99
N ILE A 495 -14.51 -12.80 -33.87
CA ILE A 495 -15.60 -13.45 -33.13
C ILE A 495 -16.82 -13.63 -34.05
N ASN A 496 -17.34 -12.54 -34.65
CA ASN A 496 -18.50 -12.60 -35.53
C ASN A 496 -18.26 -13.51 -36.75
N LEU A 497 -17.09 -13.42 -37.38
CA LEU A 497 -16.72 -14.25 -38.54
C LEU A 497 -16.60 -15.73 -38.16
N CYS A 498 -15.96 -16.04 -37.01
CA CYS A 498 -15.87 -17.40 -36.48
C CYS A 498 -17.22 -17.96 -35.99
N GLY A 499 -18.18 -17.10 -35.64
CA GLY A 499 -19.56 -17.47 -35.32
C GLY A 499 -20.29 -18.13 -36.51
N GLN A 500 -20.01 -17.68 -37.74
CA GLN A 500 -20.76 -18.08 -38.94
C GLN A 500 -20.73 -19.59 -39.21
N THR A 501 -21.83 -20.10 -39.75
CA THR A 501 -22.06 -21.55 -39.99
C THR A 501 -22.07 -21.92 -41.47
N SER A 502 -22.02 -20.95 -42.38
CA SER A 502 -21.96 -21.13 -43.83
C SER A 502 -21.07 -20.07 -44.48
N ILE A 503 -20.59 -20.34 -45.69
CA ILE A 503 -19.83 -19.36 -46.49
C ILE A 503 -20.72 -18.17 -46.88
N ASP A 504 -21.99 -18.41 -47.21
CA ASP A 504 -22.97 -17.36 -47.52
C ASP A 504 -23.17 -16.38 -46.35
N GLY A 505 -23.31 -16.88 -45.11
CA GLY A 505 -23.41 -16.03 -43.92
C GLY A 505 -22.11 -15.28 -43.61
N LEU A 506 -20.95 -15.88 -43.91
CA LEU A 506 -19.65 -15.22 -43.80
C LEU A 506 -19.51 -14.06 -44.79
N GLU A 507 -19.90 -14.26 -46.05
CA GLU A 507 -19.84 -13.21 -47.08
C GLU A 507 -20.82 -12.08 -46.78
N GLN A 508 -22.04 -12.40 -46.31
CA GLN A 508 -23.00 -11.39 -45.85
C GLN A 508 -22.49 -10.56 -44.65
N GLU A 509 -21.84 -11.17 -43.65
CA GLU A 509 -21.26 -10.40 -42.55
C GLU A 509 -20.12 -9.49 -43.04
N MET A 510 -19.24 -9.99 -43.92
CA MET A 510 -18.18 -9.18 -44.52
C MET A 510 -18.72 -7.99 -45.33
N ASP A 511 -19.72 -8.22 -46.18
CA ASP A 511 -20.33 -7.18 -47.03
C ASP A 511 -21.07 -6.10 -46.24
N THR A 512 -21.50 -6.40 -45.01
CA THR A 512 -22.17 -5.39 -44.17
C THR A 512 -21.20 -4.50 -43.42
N LEU A 513 -19.93 -4.88 -43.20
CA LEU A 513 -18.99 -4.16 -42.31
C LEU A 513 -18.74 -2.71 -42.76
N PRO A 514 -18.73 -1.72 -41.83
CA PRO A 514 -18.76 -0.31 -42.17
C PRO A 514 -17.42 0.23 -42.70
N THR A 515 -17.48 1.23 -43.57
CA THR A 515 -16.28 1.90 -44.10
C THR A 515 -15.76 3.05 -43.22
N ASP A 516 -16.57 3.52 -42.26
CA ASP A 516 -16.41 4.83 -41.63
C ASP A 516 -15.88 4.75 -40.18
N LEU A 517 -15.67 5.89 -39.53
CA LEU A 517 -14.82 6.07 -38.33
C LEU A 517 -15.31 5.42 -37.01
N ASP A 518 -16.60 5.09 -36.87
CA ASP A 518 -17.18 4.59 -35.60
C ASP A 518 -17.06 3.05 -35.40
N LYS A 519 -15.98 2.45 -35.92
CA LYS A 519 -15.80 0.99 -36.07
C LYS A 519 -15.90 0.19 -34.76
N LEU A 520 -15.41 0.76 -33.64
CA LEU A 520 -15.56 0.15 -32.31
C LEU A 520 -17.03 0.07 -31.88
N GLU A 521 -17.76 1.20 -31.95
CA GLU A 521 -19.16 1.26 -31.52
C GLU A 521 -20.04 0.36 -32.42
N GLU A 522 -19.71 0.27 -33.72
CA GLU A 522 -20.44 -0.61 -34.63
C GLU A 522 -20.08 -2.10 -34.46
N ALA A 523 -18.82 -2.46 -34.19
CA ALA A 523 -18.43 -3.85 -33.88
C ALA A 523 -19.17 -4.38 -32.64
N TYR A 524 -19.29 -3.57 -31.58
CA TYR A 524 -20.12 -3.90 -30.43
C TYR A 524 -21.62 -4.02 -30.80
N SER A 525 -22.13 -3.08 -31.60
CA SER A 525 -23.53 -3.09 -32.07
C SER A 525 -23.85 -4.31 -32.95
N ARG A 526 -22.84 -4.83 -33.67
CA ARG A 526 -22.93 -6.06 -34.47
C ARG A 526 -23.04 -7.30 -33.61
N ILE A 527 -22.13 -7.53 -32.65
CA ILE A 527 -22.23 -8.70 -31.77
C ILE A 527 -23.54 -8.68 -30.98
N MET A 528 -23.99 -7.49 -30.53
CA MET A 528 -25.32 -7.33 -29.94
C MET A 528 -26.47 -7.69 -30.90
N ARG A 529 -26.31 -7.48 -32.22
CA ARG A 529 -27.25 -7.93 -33.26
C ARG A 529 -27.15 -9.44 -33.51
N THR A 530 -25.94 -10.01 -33.54
CA THR A 530 -25.66 -11.45 -33.67
C THR A 530 -26.36 -12.21 -32.55
N ILE A 531 -26.09 -11.86 -31.29
CA ILE A 531 -26.74 -12.40 -30.09
C ILE A 531 -28.26 -12.30 -30.17
N ARG A 532 -28.82 -11.16 -30.63
CA ARG A 532 -30.27 -10.98 -30.83
C ARG A 532 -30.86 -11.82 -31.96
N SER A 533 -30.05 -12.22 -32.93
CA SER A 533 -30.43 -13.05 -34.06
C SER A 533 -30.29 -14.56 -33.79
N THR A 534 -29.48 -14.95 -32.79
CA THR A 534 -29.19 -16.34 -32.38
C THR A 534 -30.46 -17.20 -32.40
N PRO A 535 -30.55 -18.25 -33.25
CA PRO A 535 -31.81 -18.90 -33.58
C PRO A 535 -32.40 -19.67 -32.40
N VAL A 536 -31.55 -20.14 -31.47
CA VAL A 536 -31.99 -20.75 -30.22
C VAL A 536 -32.43 -19.64 -29.27
N ARG A 537 -33.76 -19.52 -29.11
CA ARG A 537 -34.37 -18.50 -28.24
C ARG A 537 -33.83 -18.55 -26.80
N ALA A 538 -33.59 -19.74 -26.25
CA ALA A 538 -33.08 -19.88 -24.89
C ALA A 538 -31.70 -19.22 -24.71
N GLU A 539 -30.75 -19.53 -25.59
CA GLU A 539 -29.39 -18.97 -25.59
C GLU A 539 -29.42 -17.44 -25.79
N ARG A 540 -30.24 -16.96 -26.73
CA ARG A 540 -30.48 -15.53 -26.97
C ARG A 540 -30.99 -14.80 -25.72
N ASP A 541 -32.09 -15.29 -25.14
CA ASP A 541 -32.74 -14.66 -23.99
C ASP A 541 -31.79 -14.67 -22.77
N GLU A 542 -31.01 -15.75 -22.62
CA GLU A 542 -29.98 -15.92 -21.57
C GLU A 542 -28.77 -15.01 -21.71
N ALA A 543 -28.22 -14.88 -22.93
CA ALA A 543 -27.09 -13.99 -23.22
C ALA A 543 -27.46 -12.51 -23.01
N ILE A 544 -28.64 -12.10 -23.46
CA ILE A 544 -29.15 -10.73 -23.26
C ILE A 544 -29.36 -10.44 -21.77
N MET A 545 -29.91 -11.40 -21.01
CA MET A 545 -30.10 -11.28 -19.57
C MET A 545 -28.77 -11.12 -18.82
N LEU A 546 -27.75 -11.93 -19.14
CA LEU A 546 -26.42 -11.82 -18.54
C LEU A 546 -25.77 -10.46 -18.84
N LEU A 547 -25.83 -9.99 -20.09
CA LEU A 547 -25.27 -8.69 -20.47
C LEU A 547 -25.94 -7.52 -19.74
N ARG A 548 -27.28 -7.54 -19.58
CA ARG A 548 -28.02 -6.54 -18.79
C ARG A 548 -27.52 -6.47 -17.35
N TRP A 549 -27.34 -7.63 -16.71
CA TRP A 549 -26.79 -7.70 -15.35
C TRP A 549 -25.38 -7.11 -15.25
N LEU A 550 -24.48 -7.47 -16.18
CA LEU A 550 -23.08 -6.99 -16.19
C LEU A 550 -22.94 -5.49 -16.47
N VAL A 551 -23.82 -4.92 -17.30
CA VAL A 551 -23.83 -3.47 -17.60
C VAL A 551 -24.15 -2.66 -16.33
N CYS A 552 -25.24 -3.01 -15.65
CA CYS A 552 -25.75 -2.28 -14.48
C CYS A 552 -25.00 -2.62 -13.17
N ALA A 553 -24.22 -3.70 -13.13
CA ALA A 553 -23.56 -4.19 -11.93
C ALA A 553 -22.64 -3.15 -11.26
N LYS A 554 -22.79 -2.99 -9.94
CA LYS A 554 -22.08 -2.00 -9.09
C LYS A 554 -20.66 -2.41 -8.69
N ARG A 555 -20.26 -3.62 -9.06
CA ARG A 555 -18.92 -4.22 -9.04
C ARG A 555 -18.92 -5.41 -10.01
N PRO A 556 -17.76 -5.98 -10.41
CA PRO A 556 -17.73 -7.26 -11.10
C PRO A 556 -18.57 -8.32 -10.37
N LEU A 557 -19.46 -8.98 -11.11
CA LEU A 557 -20.26 -10.09 -10.61
C LEU A 557 -19.40 -11.35 -10.59
N ARG A 558 -19.60 -12.21 -9.58
CA ARG A 558 -18.96 -13.52 -9.53
C ARG A 558 -19.75 -14.54 -10.33
N LEU A 559 -19.07 -15.56 -10.86
CA LEU A 559 -19.71 -16.66 -11.57
C LEU A 559 -20.79 -17.33 -10.71
N HIS A 560 -20.47 -17.67 -9.45
CA HIS A 560 -21.44 -18.26 -8.53
C HIS A 560 -22.66 -17.34 -8.27
N GLU A 561 -22.45 -16.02 -8.17
CA GLU A 561 -23.54 -15.04 -8.01
C GLU A 561 -24.48 -15.08 -9.23
N VAL A 562 -23.92 -15.03 -10.44
CA VAL A 562 -24.67 -15.11 -11.71
C VAL A 562 -25.41 -16.45 -11.86
N GLN A 563 -24.77 -17.56 -11.48
CA GLN A 563 -25.40 -18.89 -11.48
C GLN A 563 -26.57 -18.95 -10.49
N THR A 564 -26.45 -18.35 -9.31
CA THR A 564 -27.55 -18.24 -8.35
C THR A 564 -28.66 -17.33 -8.88
N MET A 565 -28.36 -16.14 -9.42
CA MET A 565 -29.36 -15.21 -10.00
C MET A 565 -30.23 -15.90 -11.05
N LYS A 566 -29.60 -16.61 -11.99
CA LYS A 566 -30.27 -17.42 -13.03
C LYS A 566 -31.14 -18.54 -12.46
N SER A 567 -30.79 -19.03 -11.27
CA SER A 567 -31.44 -20.18 -10.63
C SER A 567 -32.62 -19.84 -9.71
N ILE A 568 -32.90 -18.56 -9.50
CA ILE A 568 -34.07 -18.10 -8.73
C ILE A 568 -35.36 -18.50 -9.48
N ASN A 569 -36.32 -19.07 -8.74
CA ASN A 569 -37.68 -19.32 -9.21
C ASN A 569 -38.66 -18.57 -8.31
N LEU A 570 -39.02 -17.34 -8.70
CA LEU A 570 -39.93 -16.47 -7.95
C LEU A 570 -41.32 -17.09 -7.78
N HIS A 571 -41.83 -17.83 -8.78
CA HIS A 571 -43.14 -18.48 -8.70
C HIS A 571 -43.21 -19.58 -7.64
N GLN A 572 -42.12 -20.33 -7.44
CA GLN A 572 -42.03 -21.34 -6.38
C GLN A 572 -41.45 -20.82 -5.08
N ARG A 573 -40.90 -19.59 -5.07
CA ARG A 573 -40.12 -18.99 -3.99
C ARG A 573 -38.96 -19.90 -3.54
N THR A 574 -38.25 -20.47 -4.52
CA THR A 574 -37.09 -21.37 -4.31
C THR A 574 -35.92 -20.99 -5.22
N ILE A 575 -34.75 -21.58 -4.95
CA ILE A 575 -33.58 -21.52 -5.82
C ILE A 575 -33.31 -22.95 -6.30
N GLU A 576 -33.37 -23.17 -7.60
CA GLU A 576 -33.17 -24.51 -8.20
C GLU A 576 -31.80 -24.60 -8.87
N PHE A 577 -30.72 -24.42 -8.09
CA PHE A 577 -29.35 -24.24 -8.61
C PHE A 577 -28.99 -25.25 -9.70
N ASP A 578 -29.06 -26.54 -9.40
CA ASP A 578 -28.66 -27.58 -10.37
C ASP A 578 -29.55 -27.66 -11.61
N ARG A 579 -30.84 -27.29 -11.50
CA ARG A 579 -31.79 -27.40 -12.63
C ARG A 579 -31.74 -26.21 -13.56
N ARG A 580 -31.47 -25.01 -13.02
CA ARG A 580 -31.65 -23.74 -13.73
C ARG A 580 -30.34 -23.01 -14.05
N ARG A 581 -29.22 -23.34 -13.39
CA ARG A 581 -27.91 -22.74 -13.66
C ARG A 581 -27.49 -22.86 -15.13
N PHE A 582 -26.67 -21.92 -15.60
CA PHE A 582 -26.03 -22.02 -16.91
C PHE A 582 -25.19 -23.30 -16.99
N ARG A 583 -25.30 -23.97 -18.13
CA ARG A 583 -24.50 -25.15 -18.51
C ARG A 583 -23.50 -24.86 -19.63
N VAL A 584 -23.50 -23.62 -20.11
CA VAL A 584 -22.58 -23.02 -21.09
C VAL A 584 -21.80 -21.92 -20.36
N GLU A 585 -20.52 -21.73 -20.67
CA GLU A 585 -19.72 -20.69 -20.03
C GLU A 585 -20.17 -19.28 -20.46
N PRO A 586 -20.07 -18.26 -19.59
CA PRO A 586 -20.40 -16.86 -19.93
C PRO A 586 -19.73 -16.35 -21.22
N LYS A 587 -18.50 -16.81 -21.47
CA LYS A 587 -17.71 -16.45 -22.65
C LYS A 587 -18.29 -17.00 -23.94
N ASP A 588 -18.80 -18.23 -23.92
CA ASP A 588 -19.45 -18.85 -25.09
C ASP A 588 -20.85 -18.27 -25.29
N LEU A 589 -21.59 -18.05 -24.20
CA LEU A 589 -22.96 -17.53 -24.22
C LEU A 589 -23.04 -16.08 -24.76
N CYS A 590 -22.06 -15.23 -24.43
CA CYS A 590 -22.03 -13.82 -24.83
C CYS A 590 -21.03 -13.53 -25.96
N GLU A 591 -20.71 -14.53 -26.80
CA GLU A 591 -19.81 -14.39 -27.96
C GLU A 591 -18.49 -13.65 -27.62
N SER A 592 -17.86 -14.00 -26.50
CA SER A 592 -16.62 -13.37 -25.99
C SER A 592 -16.66 -11.86 -25.76
N LEU A 593 -17.83 -11.21 -25.70
CA LEU A 593 -18.00 -9.86 -25.12
C LEU A 593 -17.67 -9.81 -23.62
N VAL A 594 -17.64 -10.99 -23.00
CA VAL A 594 -17.49 -11.24 -21.58
C VAL A 594 -16.30 -12.17 -21.38
N ASP A 595 -15.42 -11.83 -20.45
CA ASP A 595 -14.34 -12.69 -20.01
C ASP A 595 -14.52 -13.08 -18.53
N VAL A 596 -14.01 -14.26 -18.18
CA VAL A 596 -14.12 -14.83 -16.82
C VAL A 596 -12.72 -14.92 -16.23
N ARG A 597 -12.42 -14.08 -15.24
CA ARG A 597 -11.12 -14.03 -14.58
C ARG A 597 -10.85 -15.32 -13.77
N PRO A 598 -9.57 -15.64 -13.50
CA PRO A 598 -9.21 -16.81 -12.67
C PRO A 598 -9.79 -16.82 -11.24
N ASP A 599 -10.16 -15.65 -10.71
CA ASP A 599 -10.81 -15.51 -9.41
C ASP A 599 -12.35 -15.67 -9.48
N GLY A 600 -12.87 -16.02 -10.66
CA GLY A 600 -14.30 -16.21 -10.94
C GLY A 600 -15.10 -14.91 -11.04
N SER A 601 -14.45 -13.75 -11.20
CA SER A 601 -15.17 -12.52 -11.59
C SER A 601 -15.45 -12.48 -13.09
N ILE A 602 -16.63 -11.97 -13.45
CA ILE A 602 -17.10 -11.83 -14.82
C ILE A 602 -17.02 -10.35 -15.19
N GLU A 603 -16.34 -10.05 -16.29
CA GLU A 603 -16.11 -8.68 -16.75
C GLU A 603 -16.45 -8.52 -18.24
N LEU A 604 -16.92 -7.33 -18.61
CA LEU A 604 -17.05 -6.93 -20.00
C LEU A 604 -15.65 -6.62 -20.54
N VAL A 605 -15.32 -7.09 -21.74
CA VAL A 605 -13.98 -6.93 -22.36
C VAL A 605 -13.59 -5.44 -22.54
N HIS A 606 -14.56 -4.52 -22.60
CA HIS A 606 -14.28 -3.08 -22.55
C HIS A 606 -15.39 -2.28 -21.86
N SER A 607 -15.01 -1.17 -21.21
CA SER A 607 -15.94 -0.32 -20.45
C SER A 607 -16.92 0.47 -21.31
N THR A 608 -16.64 0.71 -22.60
CA THR A 608 -17.62 1.36 -23.51
C THR A 608 -18.86 0.50 -23.76
N ALA A 609 -18.78 -0.82 -23.58
CA ALA A 609 -19.95 -1.72 -23.65
C ALA A 609 -21.02 -1.37 -22.59
N LYS A 610 -20.65 -0.68 -21.49
CA LYS A 610 -21.62 -0.18 -20.50
C LYS A 610 -22.42 1.04 -20.96
N PHE A 611 -21.91 1.85 -21.89
CA PHE A 611 -22.33 3.26 -22.02
C PHE A 611 -23.23 3.62 -23.21
N LYS A 612 -23.31 2.79 -24.26
CA LYS A 612 -24.16 3.07 -25.43
C LYS A 612 -24.78 1.81 -26.06
N SER A 613 -25.46 1.00 -25.25
CA SER A 613 -26.49 0.13 -25.81
C SER A 613 -27.76 0.97 -26.02
N GLU A 614 -27.98 1.50 -27.23
CA GLU A 614 -29.21 2.24 -27.59
C GLU A 614 -30.50 1.42 -27.42
N ALA A 615 -30.37 0.13 -27.11
CA ALA A 615 -31.45 -0.83 -27.00
C ALA A 615 -31.41 -1.63 -25.68
N VAL A 616 -30.86 -1.04 -24.61
CA VAL A 616 -31.07 -1.45 -23.22
C VAL A 616 -31.41 -0.19 -22.42
N ASP A 617 -32.62 -0.15 -21.84
CA ASP A 617 -33.04 0.92 -20.95
C ASP A 617 -32.34 0.72 -19.60
N ILE A 618 -31.15 1.32 -19.46
CA ILE A 618 -30.30 1.17 -18.27
C ILE A 618 -31.09 1.51 -16.99
N ALA A 619 -31.97 2.51 -17.02
CA ALA A 619 -32.77 2.87 -15.86
C ALA A 619 -33.75 1.76 -15.47
N ALA A 620 -34.43 1.14 -16.45
CA ALA A 620 -35.32 0.02 -16.22
C ALA A 620 -34.58 -1.24 -15.72
N GLU A 621 -33.41 -1.56 -16.27
CA GLU A 621 -32.60 -2.71 -15.80
C GLU A 621 -31.99 -2.47 -14.40
N GLU A 622 -31.68 -1.22 -14.05
CA GLU A 622 -31.27 -0.83 -12.70
C GLU A 622 -32.41 -1.02 -11.69
N VAL A 623 -33.65 -0.64 -12.03
CA VAL A 623 -34.83 -0.95 -11.19
C VAL A 623 -35.04 -2.46 -11.11
N GLY A 624 -35.02 -3.17 -12.24
CA GLY A 624 -35.21 -4.63 -12.29
C GLY A 624 -34.17 -5.41 -11.48
N LEU A 625 -32.90 -5.00 -11.48
CA LEU A 625 -31.88 -5.57 -10.60
C LEU A 625 -32.14 -5.25 -9.12
N SER A 626 -32.66 -4.07 -8.80
CA SER A 626 -33.08 -3.73 -7.44
C SER A 626 -34.21 -4.65 -6.96
N THR A 627 -35.26 -4.79 -7.77
CA THR A 627 -36.40 -5.70 -7.50
C THR A 627 -35.92 -7.13 -7.33
N LEU A 628 -35.08 -7.65 -8.24
CA LEU A 628 -34.49 -8.99 -8.14
C LEU A 628 -33.69 -9.20 -6.85
N CYS A 629 -32.95 -8.19 -6.38
CA CYS A 629 -32.24 -8.27 -5.11
C CYS A 629 -33.19 -8.34 -3.91
N VAL A 630 -34.28 -7.55 -3.93
CA VAL A 630 -35.29 -7.54 -2.85
C VAL A 630 -36.10 -8.84 -2.85
N ASP A 631 -36.57 -9.31 -4.01
CA ASP A 631 -37.31 -10.56 -4.18
C ASP A 631 -36.51 -11.78 -3.74
N TYR A 632 -35.21 -11.80 -4.06
CA TYR A 632 -34.30 -12.83 -3.59
C TYR A 632 -34.19 -12.83 -2.06
N LEU A 633 -34.13 -11.66 -1.42
CA LEU A 633 -34.09 -11.53 0.04
C LEU A 633 -35.45 -11.86 0.69
N ASN A 634 -36.56 -11.71 -0.05
CA ASN A 634 -37.91 -12.15 0.34
C ASN A 634 -38.13 -13.68 0.24
N LEU A 635 -37.14 -14.47 -0.16
CA LEU A 635 -37.27 -15.93 -0.24
C LEU A 635 -37.33 -16.56 1.17
N PRO A 636 -38.17 -17.59 1.40
CA PRO A 636 -38.32 -18.23 2.71
C PRO A 636 -37.03 -18.74 3.35
N CYS A 637 -35.97 -18.98 2.57
CA CYS A 637 -34.66 -19.39 3.10
C CYS A 637 -33.94 -18.29 3.90
N PHE A 638 -34.37 -17.03 3.82
CA PHE A 638 -33.88 -15.92 4.65
C PHE A 638 -34.65 -15.75 5.97
N ILE A 639 -35.71 -16.54 6.19
CA ILE A 639 -36.46 -16.58 7.45
C ILE A 639 -35.91 -17.71 8.32
N GLY A 640 -35.55 -17.42 9.57
CA GLY A 640 -35.00 -18.41 10.49
C GLY A 640 -36.00 -19.53 10.87
N PRO A 641 -35.55 -20.76 11.15
CA PRO A 641 -34.15 -21.19 11.27
C PRO A 641 -33.51 -21.60 9.94
N PHE A 642 -32.25 -21.20 9.73
CA PHE A 642 -31.47 -21.53 8.54
C PHE A 642 -31.00 -23.01 8.55
N PRO A 643 -31.47 -23.88 7.64
CA PRO A 643 -31.08 -25.29 7.65
C PRO A 643 -29.78 -25.52 6.87
N LYS A 644 -28.93 -26.45 7.32
CA LYS A 644 -27.71 -26.86 6.58
C LYS A 644 -28.01 -27.27 5.14
N GLN A 645 -29.16 -27.88 4.87
CA GLN A 645 -29.54 -28.27 3.51
C GLN A 645 -29.65 -27.07 2.56
N ALA A 646 -30.17 -25.92 3.01
CA ALA A 646 -30.25 -24.73 2.17
C ALA A 646 -28.86 -24.16 1.78
N VAL A 647 -27.83 -24.42 2.60
CA VAL A 647 -26.44 -24.16 2.21
C VAL A 647 -25.99 -25.15 1.14
N ILE A 648 -26.20 -26.45 1.34
CA ILE A 648 -25.81 -27.49 0.38
C ILE A 648 -26.51 -27.29 -0.98
N ASP A 649 -27.76 -26.84 -0.99
CA ASP A 649 -28.54 -26.55 -2.20
C ASP A 649 -28.06 -25.28 -2.95
N GLY A 650 -27.25 -24.42 -2.32
CA GLY A 650 -26.73 -23.18 -2.92
C GLY A 650 -27.63 -21.95 -2.73
N ASN A 651 -28.59 -21.97 -1.81
CA ASN A 651 -29.66 -20.97 -1.67
C ASN A 651 -29.19 -19.56 -1.23
N TYR A 652 -27.88 -19.36 -1.02
CA TYR A 652 -27.33 -18.12 -0.49
C TYR A 652 -26.26 -17.48 -1.40
N GLY A 653 -26.00 -18.03 -2.59
CA GLY A 653 -24.87 -17.63 -3.46
C GLY A 653 -24.93 -16.20 -4.03
N PHE A 654 -26.09 -15.51 -3.96
CA PHE A 654 -26.25 -14.11 -4.37
C PHE A 654 -26.41 -13.13 -3.19
N MET A 655 -26.38 -13.65 -1.95
CA MET A 655 -26.69 -12.88 -0.73
C MET A 655 -25.82 -11.64 -0.54
N GLU A 656 -24.51 -11.74 -0.73
CA GLU A 656 -23.62 -10.60 -0.51
C GLU A 656 -23.82 -9.47 -1.51
N TYR A 657 -24.15 -9.80 -2.77
CA TYR A 657 -24.42 -8.79 -3.79
C TYR A 657 -25.75 -8.08 -3.51
N ALA A 658 -26.81 -8.86 -3.26
CA ALA A 658 -28.17 -8.37 -3.05
C ALA A 658 -28.23 -7.37 -1.89
N ILE A 659 -27.72 -7.75 -0.71
CA ILE A 659 -27.76 -6.93 0.51
C ILE A 659 -27.02 -5.60 0.33
N LEU A 660 -25.88 -5.58 -0.37
CA LEU A 660 -25.05 -4.38 -0.50
C LEU A 660 -25.51 -3.41 -1.59
N ASN A 661 -26.19 -3.90 -2.63
CA ASN A 661 -26.37 -3.11 -3.87
C ASN A 661 -27.82 -2.80 -4.24
N TRP A 662 -28.84 -3.41 -3.63
CA TRP A 662 -30.25 -3.14 -3.99
C TRP A 662 -30.57 -1.63 -3.96
N VAL A 663 -30.22 -0.92 -2.87
CA VAL A 663 -30.40 0.54 -2.78
C VAL A 663 -29.63 1.31 -3.86
N ARG A 664 -28.41 0.86 -4.19
CA ARG A 664 -27.55 1.52 -5.19
C ARG A 664 -28.10 1.35 -6.60
N HIS A 665 -28.75 0.23 -6.87
CA HIS A 665 -29.48 -0.04 -8.11
C HIS A 665 -30.74 0.84 -8.19
N PHE A 666 -31.55 0.85 -7.13
CA PHE A 666 -32.73 1.70 -7.03
C PHE A 666 -32.43 3.19 -7.28
N GLU A 667 -31.44 3.77 -6.59
CA GLU A 667 -31.06 5.17 -6.77
C GLU A 667 -30.51 5.48 -8.18
N ALA A 668 -29.84 4.52 -8.82
CA ALA A 668 -29.37 4.67 -10.20
C ALA A 668 -30.53 4.70 -11.19
N GLY A 669 -31.53 3.82 -11.03
CA GLY A 669 -32.75 3.83 -11.84
C GLY A 669 -33.52 5.16 -11.73
N LEU A 670 -33.67 5.69 -10.51
CA LEU A 670 -34.35 6.98 -10.28
C LEU A 670 -33.62 8.18 -10.88
N SER A 671 -32.29 8.15 -10.92
CA SER A 671 -31.47 9.30 -11.37
C SER A 671 -31.56 9.56 -12.87
N SER A 672 -32.09 8.61 -13.66
CA SER A 672 -32.08 8.65 -15.14
C SER A 672 -33.36 9.21 -15.78
N GLY A 673 -34.38 9.55 -14.99
CA GLY A 673 -35.55 10.33 -15.45
C GLY A 673 -36.62 9.59 -16.28
N SER A 674 -36.41 8.34 -16.66
CA SER A 674 -37.39 7.50 -17.38
C SER A 674 -38.31 6.73 -16.40
N GLY A 675 -39.21 7.44 -15.73
CA GLY A 675 -40.23 6.83 -14.86
C GLY A 675 -41.15 5.87 -15.62
N ARG A 676 -40.93 4.56 -15.47
CA ARG A 676 -41.90 3.50 -15.77
C ARG A 676 -42.67 3.19 -14.49
N VAL A 677 -43.96 3.47 -14.47
CA VAL A 677 -44.81 3.28 -13.28
C VAL A 677 -44.88 1.80 -12.89
N ASP A 678 -45.19 0.93 -13.87
CA ASP A 678 -45.35 -0.51 -13.67
C ASP A 678 -44.16 -1.20 -12.96
N LEU A 679 -42.92 -0.84 -13.33
CA LEU A 679 -41.70 -1.40 -12.71
C LEU A 679 -41.44 -0.87 -11.29
N MET A 680 -41.94 0.33 -10.97
CA MET A 680 -41.88 0.87 -9.63
C MET A 680 -42.94 0.23 -8.73
N ASP A 681 -44.13 -0.06 -9.27
CA ASP A 681 -45.20 -0.76 -8.55
C ASP A 681 -44.75 -2.19 -8.16
N GLU A 682 -44.15 -2.96 -9.09
CA GLU A 682 -43.53 -4.25 -8.77
C GLU A 682 -42.47 -4.12 -7.65
N PHE A 683 -41.57 -3.13 -7.74
CA PHE A 683 -40.57 -2.87 -6.70
C PHE A 683 -41.21 -2.51 -5.34
N PHE A 684 -42.33 -1.78 -5.33
CA PHE A 684 -43.04 -1.42 -4.12
C PHE A 684 -43.67 -2.66 -3.45
N GLU A 685 -44.31 -3.55 -4.20
CA GLU A 685 -44.86 -4.82 -3.67
C GLU A 685 -43.75 -5.68 -3.02
N SER A 686 -42.60 -5.80 -3.68
CA SER A 686 -41.42 -6.49 -3.15
C SER A 686 -40.89 -5.83 -1.87
N MET A 687 -40.83 -4.49 -1.82
CA MET A 687 -40.39 -3.74 -0.64
C MET A 687 -41.37 -3.83 0.53
N GLU A 688 -42.67 -3.86 0.28
CA GLU A 688 -43.69 -4.01 1.32
C GLU A 688 -43.65 -5.42 1.94
N THR A 689 -43.37 -6.44 1.13
CA THR A 689 -43.10 -7.82 1.57
C THR A 689 -41.82 -7.92 2.42
N LEU A 690 -40.77 -7.18 2.04
CA LEU A 690 -39.51 -7.13 2.78
C LEU A 690 -39.72 -6.50 4.16
N LEU A 691 -40.51 -5.42 4.24
CA LEU A 691 -40.87 -4.80 5.51
C LEU A 691 -41.72 -5.71 6.40
N GLU A 692 -42.57 -6.56 5.85
CA GLU A 692 -43.35 -7.51 6.65
C GLU A 692 -42.50 -8.66 7.21
N THR A 693 -41.39 -9.00 6.53
CA THR A 693 -40.56 -10.15 6.86
C THR A 693 -39.34 -9.80 7.71
N HIS A 694 -38.68 -8.68 7.41
CA HIS A 694 -37.34 -8.34 7.92
C HIS A 694 -37.26 -7.05 8.75
N TRP A 695 -38.39 -6.38 9.01
CA TRP A 695 -38.41 -5.11 9.76
C TRP A 695 -38.04 -5.30 11.23
N ASN A 696 -36.94 -4.65 11.62
CA ASN A 696 -36.30 -4.82 12.92
C ASN A 696 -36.73 -3.77 13.98
N ASN A 697 -37.82 -3.03 13.72
CA ASN A 697 -38.36 -1.99 14.61
C ASN A 697 -37.29 -1.01 15.17
N PRO A 698 -36.58 -0.27 14.31
CA PRO A 698 -35.48 0.60 14.72
C PRO A 698 -35.96 1.69 15.70
N THR A 699 -35.34 1.74 16.88
CA THR A 699 -35.64 2.73 17.92
C THR A 699 -34.99 4.09 17.67
N ILE A 700 -34.08 4.18 16.69
CA ILE A 700 -33.35 5.41 16.32
C ILE A 700 -33.58 5.72 14.84
N ALA A 701 -34.24 6.85 14.56
CA ALA A 701 -34.49 7.31 13.20
C ALA A 701 -33.21 7.83 12.52
N VAL A 702 -32.89 7.30 11.33
CA VAL A 702 -31.71 7.66 10.53
C VAL A 702 -32.14 8.69 9.48
N LYS A 703 -31.68 9.93 9.63
CA LYS A 703 -32.11 11.04 8.75
C LYS A 703 -31.42 10.99 7.38
N LEU A 704 -32.22 10.91 6.31
CA LEU A 704 -31.75 11.08 4.94
C LEU A 704 -31.21 12.49 4.68
N PRO A 705 -30.15 12.66 3.86
CA PRO A 705 -29.70 13.98 3.42
C PRO A 705 -30.79 14.73 2.65
N LYS A 706 -31.00 16.02 2.95
CA LYS A 706 -32.04 16.87 2.33
C LYS A 706 -32.07 16.81 0.79
N ARG A 707 -30.90 16.65 0.15
CA ARG A 707 -30.77 16.55 -1.32
C ARG A 707 -31.38 15.26 -1.91
N LYS A 708 -31.49 14.17 -1.13
CA LYS A 708 -32.11 12.90 -1.55
C LYS A 708 -33.59 12.81 -1.19
N GLN A 709 -34.08 13.60 -0.24
CA GLN A 709 -35.49 13.55 0.20
C GLN A 709 -36.45 13.78 -0.97
N GLY A 710 -36.21 14.80 -1.81
CA GLY A 710 -37.05 15.10 -2.97
C GLY A 710 -37.08 14.02 -4.07
N THR A 711 -36.07 13.14 -4.12
CA THR A 711 -36.03 12.00 -5.07
C THR A 711 -36.90 10.83 -4.59
N LEU A 712 -37.24 10.79 -3.29
CA LEU A 712 -38.02 9.73 -2.66
C LEU A 712 -39.50 10.13 -2.45
N ASN A 713 -39.93 11.25 -3.05
CA ASN A 713 -41.34 11.65 -3.14
C ASN A 713 -42.18 10.69 -3.99
N ILE A 714 -41.56 9.84 -4.81
CA ILE A 714 -42.25 8.75 -5.53
C ILE A 714 -42.98 7.76 -4.59
N PHE A 715 -42.60 7.71 -3.31
CA PHE A 715 -43.26 6.87 -2.30
C PHE A 715 -44.45 7.57 -1.61
N GLU A 716 -44.86 8.78 -2.03
CA GLU A 716 -46.01 9.49 -1.44
C GLU A 716 -47.34 8.72 -1.56
N SER A 717 -47.43 7.74 -2.46
CA SER A 717 -48.57 6.84 -2.64
C SER A 717 -48.59 5.62 -1.73
N SER A 718 -47.47 5.18 -1.14
CA SER A 718 -47.41 3.97 -0.30
C SER A 718 -47.76 4.26 1.16
N PRO A 719 -48.58 3.42 1.82
CA PRO A 719 -48.88 3.56 3.25
C PRO A 719 -47.66 3.36 4.15
N LYS A 720 -46.58 2.70 3.67
CA LYS A 720 -45.32 2.43 4.40
C LYS A 720 -44.19 3.40 4.04
N GLN A 721 -44.50 4.59 3.51
CA GLN A 721 -43.51 5.58 3.04
C GLN A 721 -42.37 5.86 4.04
N LYS A 722 -42.69 6.00 5.33
CA LYS A 722 -41.72 6.37 6.37
C LYS A 722 -40.77 5.21 6.69
N GLU A 723 -41.31 4.00 6.73
CA GLU A 723 -40.60 2.75 6.93
C GLU A 723 -39.63 2.50 5.78
N ILE A 724 -40.08 2.67 4.53
CA ILE A 724 -39.21 2.54 3.33
C ILE A 724 -38.09 3.58 3.35
N GLN A 725 -38.39 4.85 3.65
CA GLN A 725 -37.37 5.90 3.78
C GLN A 725 -36.35 5.57 4.87
N GLN A 726 -36.80 5.05 6.03
CA GLN A 726 -35.93 4.62 7.13
C GLN A 726 -35.07 3.40 6.74
N VAL A 727 -35.60 2.42 6.00
CA VAL A 727 -34.80 1.29 5.46
C VAL A 727 -33.72 1.80 4.52
N ILE A 728 -34.07 2.61 3.51
CA ILE A 728 -33.11 3.16 2.56
C ILE A 728 -31.99 3.94 3.29
N ALA A 729 -32.36 4.76 4.27
CA ALA A 729 -31.41 5.52 5.09
C ALA A 729 -30.48 4.61 5.90
N SER A 730 -31.06 3.65 6.61
CA SER A 730 -30.36 2.70 7.49
C SER A 730 -29.39 1.83 6.69
N THR A 731 -29.82 1.26 5.56
CA THR A 731 -28.96 0.43 4.69
C THR A 731 -27.80 1.24 4.10
N GLN A 732 -28.02 2.47 3.64
CA GLN A 732 -26.93 3.34 3.16
C GLN A 732 -25.91 3.64 4.27
N GLU A 733 -26.38 3.95 5.48
CA GLU A 733 -25.49 4.30 6.57
C GLU A 733 -24.79 3.05 7.17
N GLN A 734 -25.38 1.86 7.07
CA GLN A 734 -24.72 0.57 7.38
C GLN A 734 -23.58 0.24 6.40
N ALA A 735 -23.80 0.52 5.11
CA ALA A 735 -22.77 0.44 4.08
C ALA A 735 -21.67 1.52 4.23
N ARG A 736 -21.95 2.63 4.93
CA ARG A 736 -21.01 3.75 5.12
C ARG A 736 -20.24 3.71 6.46
N ARG A 737 -20.86 3.33 7.56
CA ARG A 737 -20.30 3.40 8.94
C ARG A 737 -19.38 2.26 9.36
N LEU A 738 -18.96 1.38 8.45
CA LEU A 738 -17.89 0.39 8.71
C LEU A 738 -18.15 -0.50 9.94
N GLY A 739 -19.43 -0.79 10.18
CA GLY A 739 -19.94 -1.63 11.27
C GLY A 739 -20.28 -0.92 12.59
N ASP A 740 -20.22 0.42 12.68
CA ASP A 740 -20.51 1.17 13.93
C ASP A 740 -21.99 1.57 14.09
N MET A 741 -22.90 1.01 13.29
CA MET A 741 -24.35 1.18 13.49
C MET A 741 -24.79 0.46 14.76
N ARG A 742 -25.54 1.13 15.64
CA ARG A 742 -26.15 0.49 16.80
C ARG A 742 -27.28 -0.44 16.34
N PRO A 743 -27.59 -1.55 17.05
CA PRO A 743 -28.71 -2.43 16.68
C PRO A 743 -30.04 -1.68 16.50
N GLY A 744 -30.32 -0.66 17.33
CA GLY A 744 -31.51 0.19 17.20
C GLY A 744 -31.51 1.21 16.04
N GLU A 745 -30.39 1.38 15.32
CA GLU A 745 -30.33 2.15 14.05
C GLU A 745 -30.58 1.25 12.82
N CYS A 746 -30.47 -0.08 12.97
CA CYS A 746 -30.65 -1.05 11.90
C CYS A 746 -32.14 -1.31 11.65
N ALA A 747 -32.65 -0.86 10.51
CA ALA A 747 -34.06 -0.99 10.13
C ALA A 747 -34.44 -2.41 9.67
N LEU A 748 -33.46 -3.18 9.17
CA LEU A 748 -33.62 -4.58 8.76
C LEU A 748 -32.76 -5.50 9.64
N ASP A 749 -33.24 -6.72 9.87
CA ASP A 749 -32.60 -7.76 10.68
C ASP A 749 -31.40 -8.44 10.01
N PHE A 750 -31.03 -8.04 8.78
CA PHE A 750 -30.03 -8.70 7.93
C PHE A 750 -28.68 -8.99 8.61
N THR A 751 -28.30 -8.23 9.64
CA THR A 751 -27.10 -8.51 10.44
C THR A 751 -27.17 -9.88 11.12
N GLU A 752 -28.34 -10.24 11.66
CA GLU A 752 -28.59 -11.53 12.32
C GLU A 752 -28.79 -12.65 11.29
N VAL A 753 -29.53 -12.37 10.22
CA VAL A 753 -29.76 -13.31 9.10
C VAL A 753 -28.43 -13.75 8.47
N VAL A 754 -27.56 -12.81 8.10
CA VAL A 754 -26.24 -13.12 7.52
C VAL A 754 -25.35 -13.86 8.52
N ALA A 755 -25.37 -13.51 9.81
CA ALA A 755 -24.60 -14.21 10.83
C ALA A 755 -25.09 -15.67 11.01
N GLY A 756 -26.40 -15.89 10.99
CA GLY A 756 -27.01 -17.22 11.07
C GLY A 756 -26.68 -18.09 9.86
N ILE A 757 -26.83 -17.57 8.64
CA ILE A 757 -26.51 -18.27 7.39
C ILE A 757 -25.02 -18.64 7.34
N ARG A 758 -24.12 -17.70 7.66
CA ARG A 758 -22.66 -17.95 7.64
C ARG A 758 -22.22 -18.97 8.67
N LYS A 759 -22.85 -18.99 9.85
CA LYS A 759 -22.62 -20.04 10.85
C LYS A 759 -22.96 -21.44 10.32
N GLN A 760 -24.01 -21.57 9.50
CA GLN A 760 -24.33 -22.84 8.84
C GLN A 760 -23.32 -23.17 7.72
N LEU A 761 -22.95 -22.18 6.89
CA LEU A 761 -21.94 -22.36 5.84
C LEU A 761 -20.60 -22.85 6.42
N GLU A 762 -20.07 -22.17 7.44
CA GLU A 762 -18.84 -22.59 8.13
C GLU A 762 -18.97 -23.98 8.74
N SER A 763 -20.13 -24.34 9.31
CA SER A 763 -20.33 -25.69 9.85
C SER A 763 -20.32 -26.75 8.75
N VAL A 764 -20.93 -26.50 7.59
CA VAL A 764 -20.96 -27.45 6.47
C VAL A 764 -19.54 -27.65 5.91
N VAL A 765 -18.75 -26.58 5.77
CA VAL A 765 -17.34 -26.67 5.32
C VAL A 765 -16.50 -27.51 6.29
N ILE A 766 -16.61 -27.25 7.60
CA ILE A 766 -15.88 -28.01 8.64
C ILE A 766 -16.29 -29.50 8.66
N ASP A 767 -17.57 -29.82 8.40
CA ASP A 767 -18.04 -31.21 8.31
C ASP A 767 -17.44 -31.94 7.07
N ILE A 768 -17.21 -31.20 5.96
CA ILE A 768 -16.71 -31.74 4.68
C ILE A 768 -15.19 -31.97 4.68
N GLU A 769 -14.39 -31.08 5.30
CA GLU A 769 -12.92 -31.24 5.44
C GLU A 769 -12.51 -32.59 6.04
N ASN A 770 -13.44 -33.29 6.71
CA ASN A 770 -13.25 -34.58 7.36
C ASN A 770 -13.80 -35.78 6.57
N THR A 771 -14.41 -35.61 5.38
CA THR A 771 -15.20 -36.67 4.72
C THR A 771 -15.02 -36.86 3.20
N ASP A 772 -15.27 -35.86 2.35
CA ASP A 772 -15.36 -36.07 0.87
C ASP A 772 -14.96 -34.84 0.03
N THR A 773 -14.01 -35.00 -0.88
CA THR A 773 -13.53 -33.93 -1.78
C THR A 773 -14.52 -33.52 -2.86
N SER A 774 -15.52 -34.34 -3.19
CA SER A 774 -16.50 -34.00 -4.24
C SER A 774 -17.49 -32.92 -3.81
N ILE A 775 -17.74 -32.76 -2.51
CA ILE A 775 -18.73 -31.81 -1.98
C ILE A 775 -18.08 -30.41 -1.84
N ASP A 776 -16.77 -30.36 -1.60
CA ASP A 776 -16.00 -29.11 -1.56
C ASP A 776 -16.03 -28.36 -2.91
N GLU A 777 -15.82 -29.06 -4.03
CA GLU A 777 -15.92 -28.45 -5.36
C GLU A 777 -17.34 -27.98 -5.74
N ASP A 778 -18.37 -28.70 -5.28
CA ASP A 778 -19.77 -28.27 -5.46
C ASP A 778 -20.12 -27.02 -4.65
N LEU A 779 -19.61 -26.90 -3.41
CA LEU A 779 -19.73 -25.67 -2.63
C LEU A 779 -18.97 -24.49 -3.25
N LYS A 780 -17.76 -24.73 -3.79
CA LYS A 780 -17.01 -23.69 -4.51
C LYS A 780 -17.76 -23.20 -5.75
N LEU A 781 -18.47 -24.08 -6.45
CA LEU A 781 -19.34 -23.71 -7.57
C LEU A 781 -20.53 -22.83 -7.13
N LYS A 782 -21.08 -23.07 -5.93
CA LYS A 782 -22.24 -22.36 -5.36
C LYS A 782 -21.89 -21.05 -4.62
N TYR A 783 -20.67 -20.92 -4.08
CA TYR A 783 -20.28 -19.83 -3.17
C TYR A 783 -18.92 -19.17 -3.46
N GLY A 784 -18.19 -19.65 -4.45
CA GLY A 784 -16.81 -19.25 -4.74
C GLY A 784 -15.78 -19.95 -3.85
N THR A 785 -14.50 -19.73 -4.14
CA THR A 785 -13.37 -20.40 -3.46
C THR A 785 -13.14 -19.96 -2.01
N ASN A 786 -13.53 -18.73 -1.66
CA ASN A 786 -13.28 -18.12 -0.36
C ASN A 786 -14.52 -18.17 0.54
N LEU A 787 -14.77 -19.34 1.14
CA LEU A 787 -16.00 -19.63 1.88
C LEU A 787 -16.10 -18.89 3.23
N PHE A 788 -14.98 -18.49 3.84
CA PHE A 788 -14.97 -17.81 5.14
C PHE A 788 -15.08 -16.28 4.97
N LYS A 789 -16.28 -15.71 5.14
CA LYS A 789 -16.56 -14.28 4.88
C LYS A 789 -16.63 -13.42 6.16
N CYS A 790 -16.32 -12.13 6.05
CA CYS A 790 -16.36 -11.16 7.18
C CYS A 790 -17.78 -10.60 7.39
N SER A 791 -18.31 -10.61 8.62
CA SER A 791 -19.70 -10.20 8.90
C SER A 791 -20.00 -8.70 8.78
N ARG A 792 -19.00 -7.82 8.57
CA ARG A 792 -19.23 -6.37 8.44
C ARG A 792 -19.50 -5.98 6.98
N PHE A 793 -20.71 -5.54 6.68
CA PHE A 793 -21.21 -5.22 5.32
C PHE A 793 -20.30 -4.23 4.57
N SER A 794 -19.71 -3.31 5.30
CA SER A 794 -18.83 -2.24 4.81
C SER A 794 -17.35 -2.64 4.72
N CYS A 795 -17.01 -3.90 5.05
CA CYS A 795 -15.68 -4.47 4.79
C CYS A 795 -15.65 -5.14 3.41
N LYS A 796 -14.60 -4.94 2.61
CA LYS A 796 -14.47 -5.63 1.32
C LYS A 796 -14.53 -7.17 1.45
N TYR A 797 -13.94 -7.72 2.51
CA TYR A 797 -13.98 -9.17 2.78
C TYR A 797 -15.36 -9.70 3.23
N PHE A 798 -16.38 -8.85 3.30
CA PHE A 798 -17.77 -9.30 3.30
C PHE A 798 -18.09 -10.10 2.05
N THR A 799 -17.63 -9.62 0.88
CA THR A 799 -17.79 -10.29 -0.41
C THR A 799 -16.63 -11.23 -0.70
N TYR A 800 -15.39 -10.74 -0.64
CA TYR A 800 -14.21 -11.47 -1.13
C TYR A 800 -13.80 -12.69 -0.28
N GLY A 801 -14.19 -12.71 1.01
CA GLY A 801 -13.86 -13.78 1.95
C GLY A 801 -12.37 -14.05 2.15
N PHE A 802 -12.10 -15.21 2.75
CA PHE A 802 -10.78 -15.78 3.03
C PHE A 802 -10.80 -17.27 2.68
N ALA A 803 -9.61 -17.83 2.41
CA ALA A 803 -9.47 -19.26 2.12
C ALA A 803 -9.63 -20.11 3.39
N THR A 804 -9.22 -19.57 4.55
CA THR A 804 -9.32 -20.29 5.83
C THR A 804 -10.05 -19.49 6.91
N LYS A 805 -10.62 -20.21 7.88
CA LYS A 805 -11.23 -19.61 9.08
C LYS A 805 -10.25 -18.75 9.88
N GLY A 806 -9.01 -19.21 10.04
CA GLY A 806 -7.98 -18.50 10.83
C GLY A 806 -7.60 -17.13 10.25
N GLU A 807 -7.54 -17.00 8.92
CA GLU A 807 -7.36 -15.71 8.24
C GLU A 807 -8.54 -14.76 8.49
N ARG A 808 -9.76 -15.27 8.43
CA ARG A 808 -10.98 -14.51 8.72
C ARG A 808 -10.99 -14.03 10.17
N ASP A 809 -10.76 -14.93 11.12
CA ASP A 809 -10.78 -14.62 12.55
C ASP A 809 -9.72 -13.56 12.89
N GLY A 810 -8.47 -13.75 12.45
CA GLY A 810 -7.38 -12.75 12.61
C GLY A 810 -7.53 -11.48 11.76
N HIS A 811 -8.53 -11.41 10.87
CA HIS A 811 -8.98 -10.18 10.24
C HIS A 811 -10.09 -9.49 11.05
N VAL A 812 -11.03 -10.24 11.63
CA VAL A 812 -12.13 -9.72 12.47
C VAL A 812 -11.60 -9.09 13.76
N GLU A 813 -10.53 -9.62 14.36
CA GLU A 813 -9.81 -8.95 15.47
C GLU A 813 -9.37 -7.51 15.12
N ARG A 814 -9.12 -7.22 13.84
CA ARG A 814 -8.73 -5.88 13.37
C ARG A 814 -9.91 -4.92 13.25
N HIS A 815 -11.13 -5.45 13.22
CA HIS A 815 -12.36 -4.67 13.18
C HIS A 815 -12.79 -4.17 14.57
N GLU A 816 -12.28 -4.75 15.66
CA GLU A 816 -12.54 -4.33 17.04
C GLU A 816 -11.78 -3.06 17.46
N ARG A 817 -11.36 -2.23 16.49
CA ARG A 817 -10.51 -1.05 16.69
C ARG A 817 -11.35 0.22 16.80
N PRO A 818 -11.49 0.82 18.00
CA PRO A 818 -12.59 1.75 18.26
C PRO A 818 -12.30 3.22 17.91
N PHE A 819 -11.13 3.57 17.38
CA PHE A 819 -10.75 4.97 17.12
C PHE A 819 -10.52 5.19 15.62
N ARG A 820 -11.33 6.02 14.95
CA ARG A 820 -11.27 6.23 13.49
C ARG A 820 -10.93 7.67 13.11
N CYS A 821 -10.32 7.86 11.94
CA CYS A 821 -10.14 9.20 11.37
C CYS A 821 -11.49 9.86 11.10
N THR A 822 -11.55 11.19 11.13
CA THR A 822 -12.75 11.98 10.81
C THR A 822 -12.88 12.30 9.33
N ASP A 823 -11.78 12.23 8.57
CA ASP A 823 -11.78 12.43 7.12
C ASP A 823 -12.30 11.19 6.38
N ILE A 824 -13.47 11.31 5.76
CA ILE A 824 -14.16 10.22 5.05
C ILE A 824 -13.38 9.64 3.87
N HIS A 825 -12.44 10.39 3.29
CA HIS A 825 -11.60 9.93 2.19
C HIS A 825 -10.31 9.25 2.68
N CYS A 826 -10.09 9.18 3.99
CA CYS A 826 -8.90 8.58 4.56
C CYS A 826 -9.05 7.08 4.86
N THR A 827 -8.01 6.30 4.56
CA THR A 827 -7.91 4.89 4.98
C THR A 827 -8.01 4.68 6.51
N GLY A 828 -7.63 5.69 7.30
CA GLY A 828 -7.80 5.72 8.75
C GLY A 828 -9.26 5.89 9.23
N PHE A 829 -10.16 6.41 8.40
CA PHE A 829 -11.61 6.41 8.64
C PHE A 829 -12.17 5.02 8.38
N ILE A 830 -11.69 4.37 7.32
CA ILE A 830 -12.12 3.03 6.89
C ILE A 830 -11.75 1.94 7.91
N ILE A 831 -10.48 1.84 8.29
CA ILE A 831 -10.00 0.65 9.03
C ILE A 831 -9.86 0.91 10.54
N GLY A 832 -9.63 2.17 10.94
CA GLY A 832 -9.48 2.55 12.34
C GLY A 832 -8.19 2.06 13.03
N PHE A 833 -8.01 2.57 14.25
CA PHE A 833 -6.83 2.47 15.09
C PHE A 833 -7.19 1.78 16.40
N ALA A 834 -6.33 0.87 16.86
CA ALA A 834 -6.52 0.17 18.13
C ALA A 834 -6.41 1.09 19.35
N LEU A 835 -5.68 2.22 19.22
CA LEU A 835 -5.42 3.17 20.31
C LEU A 835 -5.68 4.61 19.84
N LYS A 836 -6.30 5.43 20.71
CA LYS A 836 -6.58 6.86 20.47
C LYS A 836 -5.31 7.67 20.19
N SER A 837 -4.16 7.23 20.73
CA SER A 837 -2.84 7.80 20.45
C SER A 837 -2.40 7.64 18.99
N HIS A 838 -2.75 6.52 18.35
CA HIS A 838 -2.38 6.24 16.96
C HIS A 838 -3.27 7.04 16.01
N LEU A 839 -4.58 7.12 16.29
CA LEU A 839 -5.48 8.07 15.62
C LEU A 839 -4.94 9.51 15.72
N ALA A 840 -4.57 9.95 16.92
CA ALA A 840 -4.04 11.30 17.11
C ALA A 840 -2.69 11.52 16.40
N LYS A 841 -1.86 10.48 16.24
CA LYS A 841 -0.63 10.53 15.43
C LYS A 841 -0.96 10.68 13.95
N HIS A 842 -1.81 9.79 13.44
CA HIS A 842 -2.30 9.80 12.07
C HIS A 842 -2.94 11.13 11.66
N LEU A 843 -3.81 11.71 12.49
CA LEU A 843 -4.43 13.02 12.25
C LEU A 843 -3.37 14.13 12.15
N ARG A 844 -2.36 14.15 13.02
CA ARG A 844 -1.27 15.15 12.95
C ARG A 844 -0.38 14.99 11.72
N GLU A 845 -0.17 13.77 11.25
CA GLU A 845 0.76 13.45 10.15
C GLU A 845 0.09 13.44 8.77
N THR A 846 -1.23 13.25 8.71
CA THR A 846 -1.99 13.07 7.46
C THR A 846 -3.06 14.16 7.25
N HIS A 847 -3.62 14.75 8.32
CA HIS A 847 -4.74 15.70 8.28
C HIS A 847 -4.46 16.93 9.16
N SER A 848 -3.30 17.56 8.96
CA SER A 848 -2.81 18.69 9.77
C SER A 848 -3.74 19.92 9.78
N GLU A 849 -4.70 20.03 8.86
CA GLU A 849 -5.73 21.08 8.84
C GLU A 849 -7.02 20.72 9.60
N LEU A 850 -7.30 19.44 9.87
CA LEU A 850 -8.56 18.99 10.50
C LEU A 850 -8.50 18.87 12.03
N THR A 851 -7.32 19.00 12.64
CA THR A 851 -7.16 18.79 14.10
C THR A 851 -7.73 19.90 15.00
N ASP A 852 -8.25 21.00 14.43
CA ASP A 852 -8.67 22.19 15.18
C ASP A 852 -10.19 22.36 15.39
N GLN A 853 -11.06 21.45 14.91
CA GLN A 853 -12.53 21.68 14.94
C GLN A 853 -13.40 20.79 15.86
N ASP A 854 -13.06 19.55 16.19
CA ASP A 854 -13.98 18.66 16.95
C ASP A 854 -13.46 18.17 18.30
N GLN A 855 -13.72 18.97 19.35
CA GLN A 855 -14.03 18.48 20.71
C GLN A 855 -15.17 19.32 21.30
N LEU A 856 -16.40 19.00 20.90
CA LEU A 856 -17.61 19.49 21.59
C LEU A 856 -17.67 18.91 23.01
N PHE A 857 -18.04 19.74 23.97
CA PHE A 857 -18.36 19.33 25.35
C PHE A 857 -19.78 18.74 25.43
N PRO A 858 -20.09 17.94 26.47
CA PRO A 858 -21.46 17.47 26.73
C PRO A 858 -22.46 18.63 26.87
N THR A 859 -23.71 18.43 26.45
CA THR A 859 -24.78 19.42 26.67
C THR A 859 -25.23 19.43 28.13
N GLU A 860 -25.79 20.55 28.59
CA GLU A 860 -26.19 20.73 30.00
C GLU A 860 -27.19 19.65 30.48
N GLU A 861 -28.05 19.16 29.58
CA GLU A 861 -28.98 18.04 29.86
C GLU A 861 -28.26 16.71 30.18
N GLU A 862 -27.13 16.43 29.53
CA GLU A 862 -26.30 15.24 29.82
C GLU A 862 -25.59 15.36 31.18
N VAL A 863 -25.25 16.59 31.58
CA VAL A 863 -24.68 16.89 32.90
C VAL A 863 -25.74 16.79 34.00
N GLU A 864 -26.95 17.30 33.78
CA GLU A 864 -28.05 17.21 34.76
C GLU A 864 -28.54 15.77 34.97
N GLN A 865 -28.61 14.95 33.91
CA GLN A 865 -28.96 13.53 34.06
C GLN A 865 -27.88 12.76 34.84
N SER A 866 -26.59 13.08 34.65
CA SER A 866 -25.49 12.44 35.40
C SER A 866 -25.36 12.91 36.85
N LEU A 867 -26.06 13.97 37.28
CA LEU A 867 -26.04 14.48 38.65
C LEU A 867 -27.10 13.85 39.56
N ARG A 868 -28.00 13.01 39.03
CA ARG A 868 -29.01 12.29 39.83
C ARG A 868 -28.51 10.89 40.22
N SER A 869 -27.74 10.83 41.31
CA SER A 869 -27.35 9.56 41.94
C SER A 869 -28.56 8.85 42.56
N PRO A 870 -28.61 7.50 42.54
CA PRO A 870 -29.67 6.72 43.19
C PRO A 870 -29.40 6.57 44.70
N GLU A 871 -30.42 6.81 45.53
CA GLU A 871 -30.39 6.46 46.96
C GLU A 871 -30.97 5.05 47.21
N PRO A 872 -30.55 4.37 48.30
CA PRO A 872 -30.94 2.99 48.58
C PRO A 872 -32.28 2.85 49.31
N SER A 873 -32.88 1.66 49.22
CA SER A 873 -34.18 1.29 49.77
C SER A 873 -34.25 1.22 51.30
N HIS A 874 -35.29 1.80 51.92
CA HIS A 874 -36.28 1.05 52.72
C HIS A 874 -37.55 1.87 53.09
N GLU A 875 -38.67 1.13 53.19
CA GLU A 875 -40.06 1.42 53.61
C GLU A 875 -40.26 1.89 55.08
N PRO A 876 -41.51 2.20 55.57
CA PRO A 876 -42.83 2.39 54.89
C PRO A 876 -43.69 3.60 55.40
N GLU A 877 -44.94 3.66 54.90
CA GLU A 877 -46.22 3.99 55.60
C GLU A 877 -47.05 5.26 55.22
N GLU A 878 -48.31 4.95 54.85
CA GLU A 878 -49.59 5.72 54.84
C GLU A 878 -49.92 6.84 53.81
N LEU A 879 -51.22 6.88 53.48
CA LEU A 879 -51.98 7.62 52.45
C LEU A 879 -52.96 8.63 53.13
N PRO A 880 -53.91 9.30 52.42
CA PRO A 880 -53.87 10.26 51.29
C PRO A 880 -54.68 11.55 51.68
N PRO A 881 -55.61 12.16 50.88
CA PRO A 881 -55.66 12.63 49.46
C PRO A 881 -55.70 14.20 49.35
N VAL A 882 -55.89 14.90 48.20
CA VAL A 882 -57.21 15.34 47.62
C VAL A 882 -57.04 16.40 46.47
N ILE A 883 -57.64 16.18 45.27
CA ILE A 883 -58.38 17.09 44.30
C ILE A 883 -57.74 18.45 43.83
N ALA A 884 -57.90 18.99 42.60
CA ALA A 884 -58.24 18.53 41.22
C ALA A 884 -58.09 19.69 40.17
N GLU A 885 -58.32 19.37 38.88
CA GLU A 885 -58.32 20.16 37.60
C GLU A 885 -59.45 21.25 37.45
N PRO A 886 -59.86 21.84 36.27
CA PRO A 886 -59.37 21.80 34.85
C PRO A 886 -59.45 23.09 33.93
N LEU A 887 -58.71 23.08 32.77
CA LEU A 887 -59.02 23.52 31.36
C LEU A 887 -59.65 24.94 31.03
N PRO A 888 -60.03 25.34 29.78
CA PRO A 888 -59.73 24.94 28.34
C PRO A 888 -59.26 26.11 27.36
N VAL A 889 -58.56 25.90 26.20
CA VAL A 889 -58.97 25.78 24.73
C VAL A 889 -59.63 27.04 24.07
N ALA A 890 -59.38 27.57 22.82
CA ALA A 890 -58.36 27.46 21.72
C ALA A 890 -58.57 28.51 20.55
N GLU A 891 -57.59 28.66 19.61
CA GLU A 891 -57.60 29.06 18.14
C GLU A 891 -58.40 30.28 17.54
N PRO A 892 -58.23 30.75 16.25
CA PRO A 892 -57.05 30.88 15.32
C PRO A 892 -56.95 32.21 14.46
N GLU A 893 -55.84 32.41 13.68
CA GLU A 893 -55.62 33.16 12.38
C GLU A 893 -56.17 34.61 12.05
N PRO A 894 -55.75 35.35 10.96
CA PRO A 894 -54.54 35.37 10.10
C PRO A 894 -53.95 36.81 9.77
N GLU A 895 -53.07 36.91 8.74
CA GLU A 895 -52.34 38.06 8.09
C GLU A 895 -53.22 39.15 7.35
N PRO A 896 -52.74 40.29 6.71
CA PRO A 896 -51.42 40.58 6.06
C PRO A 896 -50.84 42.05 6.07
N GLU A 897 -49.83 42.31 5.21
CA GLU A 897 -49.06 43.57 4.89
C GLU A 897 -49.90 44.67 4.15
N PRO A 898 -49.42 45.88 3.65
CA PRO A 898 -48.18 46.16 2.84
C PRO A 898 -47.51 47.59 2.86
N GLU A 899 -46.36 47.73 2.15
CA GLU A 899 -45.77 48.83 1.29
C GLU A 899 -45.89 50.37 1.65
N THR A 900 -45.15 51.38 1.14
CA THR A 900 -44.65 51.74 -0.23
C THR A 900 -43.58 52.90 -0.26
N HIS A 901 -42.66 52.91 -1.25
CA HIS A 901 -42.13 54.02 -2.15
C HIS A 901 -41.72 55.45 -1.66
N ALA A 902 -40.89 56.28 -2.35
CA ALA A 902 -39.85 56.16 -3.41
C ALA A 902 -39.08 57.50 -3.68
N ASP A 903 -37.92 57.44 -4.38
CA ASP A 903 -37.16 58.48 -5.16
C ASP A 903 -36.64 59.79 -4.47
N THR A 904 -35.56 60.49 -4.90
CA THR A 904 -35.01 60.73 -6.26
C THR A 904 -33.47 60.96 -6.27
N THR A 905 -32.84 60.87 -7.46
CA THR A 905 -31.38 60.85 -7.76
C THR A 905 -30.63 62.20 -7.95
N ALA A 906 -29.31 62.23 -7.67
CA ALA A 906 -28.27 62.89 -8.50
C ALA A 906 -26.81 62.47 -8.12
N GLN A 907 -25.91 62.30 -9.11
CA GLN A 907 -24.45 62.02 -8.99
C GLN A 907 -23.65 63.05 -9.87
N PRO A 908 -22.30 63.00 -10.11
CA PRO A 908 -21.17 62.20 -9.55
C PRO A 908 -19.98 63.09 -9.05
N ILE A 909 -18.82 62.62 -8.53
CA ILE A 909 -17.60 62.18 -9.27
C ILE A 909 -16.46 61.68 -8.32
N ARG A 910 -15.90 60.49 -8.63
CA ARG A 910 -14.52 59.95 -8.47
C ARG A 910 -13.73 59.92 -7.13
N SER A 911 -13.64 58.69 -6.60
CA SER A 911 -12.42 57.90 -6.24
C SER A 911 -11.37 58.38 -5.21
N ALA A 912 -11.22 57.60 -4.13
CA ALA A 912 -9.98 57.43 -3.36
C ALA A 912 -9.81 55.96 -2.86
N ARG A 913 -8.57 55.54 -2.55
CA ARG A 913 -8.16 54.14 -2.25
C ARG A 913 -8.54 53.66 -0.83
N PRO A 914 -8.62 52.32 -0.59
CA PRO A 914 -9.07 51.77 0.68
C PRO A 914 -8.01 51.81 1.79
N THR A 915 -8.43 52.17 3.01
CA THR A 915 -7.63 52.11 4.24
C THR A 915 -7.89 50.84 5.05
N LYS A 916 -6.87 50.36 5.77
CA LYS A 916 -6.90 49.12 6.57
C LYS A 916 -7.97 49.17 7.67
N ARG A 917 -8.85 48.16 7.75
CA ARG A 917 -9.74 47.94 8.91
C ARG A 917 -8.93 47.52 10.14
N MET A 918 -9.19 48.17 11.27
CA MET A 918 -8.81 47.67 12.60
C MET A 918 -9.67 46.44 12.96
N ARG A 919 -9.06 45.40 13.54
CA ARG A 919 -9.77 44.33 14.24
C ARG A 919 -10.00 44.75 15.69
N ALA A 920 -11.20 44.51 16.22
CA ALA A 920 -11.43 44.57 17.66
C ALA A 920 -10.65 43.44 18.35
N SER A 921 -9.91 43.76 19.41
CA SER A 921 -9.22 42.77 20.24
C SER A 921 -10.13 42.36 21.40
N GLN A 922 -10.67 41.14 21.33
CA GLN A 922 -11.48 40.57 22.41
C GLN A 922 -10.56 40.13 23.56
N GLU A 923 -10.81 40.64 24.76
CA GLU A 923 -10.10 40.23 25.97
C GLU A 923 -10.77 39.00 26.59
N TYR A 924 -9.97 38.09 27.15
CA TYR A 924 -10.44 36.85 27.79
C TYR A 924 -10.27 36.97 29.31
N GLU A 925 -11.38 37.15 30.03
CA GLU A 925 -11.40 37.27 31.49
C GLU A 925 -11.49 35.91 32.20
N CYS A 926 -10.65 35.67 33.20
CA CYS A 926 -10.71 34.48 34.03
C CYS A 926 -11.80 34.61 35.11
N ALA A 927 -12.94 33.95 34.91
CA ALA A 927 -14.08 33.96 35.84
C ALA A 927 -13.72 33.61 37.31
N PHE A 928 -12.67 32.83 37.55
CA PHE A 928 -12.24 32.46 38.91
C PHE A 928 -11.43 33.53 39.66
N CYS A 929 -10.87 34.55 38.97
CA CYS A 929 -10.02 35.56 39.63
C CYS A 929 -9.95 36.95 38.95
N GLY A 930 -10.82 37.22 37.97
CA GLY A 930 -10.96 38.54 37.33
C GLY A 930 -9.74 39.01 36.52
N LYS A 931 -8.94 38.09 35.98
CA LYS A 931 -7.73 38.44 35.19
C LYS A 931 -7.99 38.39 33.69
N ASN A 932 -7.77 39.51 33.01
CA ASN A 932 -7.90 39.62 31.56
C ASN A 932 -6.60 39.26 30.83
N PHE A 933 -6.74 38.54 29.73
CA PHE A 933 -5.65 38.19 28.82
C PHE A 933 -6.03 38.55 27.39
N SER A 934 -5.12 39.18 26.65
CA SER A 934 -5.33 39.59 25.25
C SER A 934 -5.19 38.46 24.22
N LYS A 935 -4.98 37.20 24.66
CA LYS A 935 -4.84 36.01 23.81
C LYS A 935 -5.44 34.78 24.50
N LYS A 936 -6.33 34.06 23.80
CA LYS A 936 -7.04 32.87 24.29
C LYS A 936 -6.11 31.83 24.93
N PHE A 937 -5.00 31.49 24.28
CA PHE A 937 -4.00 30.53 24.80
C PHE A 937 -3.44 30.89 26.19
N ASN A 938 -3.21 32.18 26.47
CA ASN A 938 -2.71 32.61 27.78
C ASN A 938 -3.76 32.47 28.88
N TRP A 939 -5.03 32.71 28.53
CA TRP A 939 -6.19 32.51 29.41
C TRP A 939 -6.45 31.01 29.65
N GLU A 940 -6.49 30.17 28.61
CA GLU A 940 -6.63 28.71 28.72
C GLU A 940 -5.53 28.09 29.58
N SER A 941 -4.28 28.52 29.40
CA SER A 941 -3.17 28.05 30.24
C SER A 941 -3.22 28.60 31.67
N HIS A 942 -3.92 29.71 31.92
CA HIS A 942 -4.16 30.22 33.27
C HIS A 942 -5.31 29.50 33.96
N LEU A 943 -6.39 29.12 33.26
CA LEU A 943 -7.49 28.33 33.85
C LEU A 943 -6.99 27.03 34.49
N LYS A 944 -5.95 26.41 33.91
CA LYS A 944 -5.28 25.23 34.47
C LYS A 944 -4.64 25.45 35.85
N THR A 945 -4.47 26.68 36.33
CA THR A 945 -3.98 26.95 37.70
C THR A 945 -5.08 26.91 38.76
N HIS A 946 -6.36 26.87 38.37
CA HIS A 946 -7.51 26.84 39.29
C HIS A 946 -8.08 25.42 39.52
N GLY A 947 -7.79 24.47 38.62
CA GLY A 947 -8.19 23.07 38.78
C GLY A 947 -7.19 22.22 39.60
N PRO A 948 -7.59 21.03 40.06
CA PRO A 948 -6.71 20.06 40.73
C PRO A 948 -5.81 19.33 39.72
N SER A 949 -5.00 20.08 38.96
CA SER A 949 -4.00 19.51 38.07
C SER A 949 -2.82 18.95 38.87
N GLU A 950 -2.26 17.82 38.41
CA GLU A 950 -1.04 17.23 38.95
C GLU A 950 0.09 18.28 38.99
N LYS A 951 0.51 18.64 40.20
CA LYS A 951 1.49 19.71 40.43
C LYS A 951 2.91 19.16 40.27
N TYR A 952 3.82 19.97 39.76
CA TYR A 952 5.20 19.59 39.46
C TYR A 952 6.14 20.13 40.55
N PRO A 953 6.45 19.36 41.62
CA PRO A 953 7.41 19.78 42.63
C PRO A 953 8.83 19.83 42.07
N CYS A 954 9.64 20.78 42.53
CA CYS A 954 11.07 20.72 42.33
C CYS A 954 11.70 19.74 43.33
N ASP A 955 12.61 18.92 42.83
CA ASP A 955 13.45 17.98 43.57
C ASP A 955 14.59 18.67 44.34
N MET A 956 14.95 19.91 43.96
CA MET A 956 16.06 20.65 44.57
C MET A 956 15.61 21.83 45.47
N CYS A 957 14.31 22.13 45.53
CA CYS A 957 13.74 23.01 46.57
C CYS A 957 12.22 22.85 46.68
N ASN A 958 11.61 23.35 47.76
CA ASN A 958 10.16 23.24 48.03
C ASN A 958 9.26 24.11 47.12
N THR A 959 9.71 24.50 45.92
CA THR A 959 8.88 25.23 44.95
C THR A 959 8.06 24.25 44.11
N VAL A 960 6.75 24.48 44.03
CA VAL A 960 5.81 23.66 43.27
C VAL A 960 5.29 24.44 42.07
N CYS A 961 5.47 23.91 40.86
CA CYS A 961 5.07 24.54 39.60
C CYS A 961 3.77 23.94 39.05
N ALA A 962 2.92 24.78 38.44
CA ALA A 962 1.63 24.34 37.87
C ALA A 962 1.74 23.66 36.50
N ARG A 963 2.93 23.66 35.87
CA ARG A 963 3.17 23.07 34.53
C ARG A 963 4.58 22.49 34.45
N LYS A 964 4.74 21.35 33.76
CA LYS A 964 6.04 20.69 33.53
C LYS A 964 7.09 21.64 32.95
N GLY A 965 6.73 22.42 31.94
CA GLY A 965 7.64 23.41 31.32
C GLY A 965 8.03 24.58 32.23
N ASP A 966 7.26 24.87 33.30
CA ASP A 966 7.68 25.83 34.32
C ASP A 966 8.61 25.19 35.34
N LEU A 967 8.43 23.90 35.67
CA LEU A 967 9.40 23.14 36.47
C LEU A 967 10.76 23.05 35.76
N GLU A 968 10.81 22.65 34.48
CA GLU A 968 12.07 22.59 33.71
C GLU A 968 12.78 23.95 33.66
N ARG A 969 12.02 25.04 33.53
CA ARG A 969 12.54 26.41 33.58
C ARG A 969 13.00 26.81 34.99
N HIS A 970 12.34 26.31 36.02
CA HIS A 970 12.71 26.53 37.42
C HIS A 970 13.99 25.77 37.76
N LYS A 971 14.15 24.50 37.34
CA LYS A 971 15.36 23.69 37.59
C LYS A 971 16.63 24.38 37.08
N LYS A 972 16.55 25.07 35.93
CA LYS A 972 17.66 25.89 35.38
C LYS A 972 18.11 27.06 36.27
N LYS A 973 17.37 27.43 37.32
CA LYS A 973 17.81 28.40 38.34
C LYS A 973 18.77 27.82 39.38
N HIS A 974 18.84 26.49 39.52
CA HIS A 974 19.75 25.83 40.46
C HIS A 974 21.10 25.45 39.84
N SER A 975 21.28 25.74 38.55
CA SER A 975 22.52 25.51 37.80
C SER A 975 23.23 26.84 37.54
N ASP A 976 24.16 27.22 38.42
CA ASP A 976 24.91 28.48 38.39
C ASP A 976 25.94 28.54 37.24
N GLY A 977 25.47 28.73 36.01
CA GLY A 977 26.35 28.85 34.83
C GLY A 977 25.82 29.70 33.67
N ASN A 978 24.54 30.07 33.63
CA ASN A 978 23.92 30.73 32.47
C ASN A 978 23.30 32.09 32.80
N ALA A 979 24.15 33.06 33.14
CA ALA A 979 23.78 34.45 33.40
C ALA A 979 24.02 35.34 32.16
N PHE A 980 22.96 35.95 31.63
CA PHE A 980 23.03 36.93 30.54
C PHE A 980 23.28 38.33 31.14
N ILE A 981 24.46 38.91 30.92
CA ILE A 981 24.84 40.18 31.56
C ILE A 981 24.73 41.33 30.55
N CYS A 982 24.10 42.44 30.95
CA CYS A 982 24.05 43.68 30.17
C CYS A 982 25.42 44.40 30.20
N ARG A 983 26.39 43.94 29.39
CA ARG A 983 27.69 44.60 29.16
C ARG A 983 28.29 44.23 27.80
N GLY A 984 29.04 45.16 27.22
CA GLY A 984 29.83 44.93 26.00
C GLY A 984 30.83 46.05 25.75
N VAL A 985 31.51 45.99 24.60
CA VAL A 985 32.39 47.04 24.07
C VAL A 985 31.93 47.32 22.64
N SER A 986 31.86 48.59 22.24
CA SER A 986 31.52 49.01 20.87
C SER A 986 32.69 48.77 19.91
N VAL A 987 32.44 48.82 18.60
CA VAL A 987 33.50 48.78 17.58
C VAL A 987 34.48 49.96 17.71
N SER A 988 34.05 51.08 18.31
CA SER A 988 34.90 52.23 18.67
C SER A 988 35.71 52.05 19.97
N GLY A 989 35.65 50.88 20.62
CA GLY A 989 36.41 50.57 21.83
C GLY A 989 35.78 51.07 23.14
N GLN A 990 34.56 51.62 23.10
CA GLN A 990 33.89 52.19 24.28
C GLN A 990 33.02 51.14 24.98
N ALA A 991 33.19 50.98 26.29
CA ALA A 991 32.39 50.04 27.07
C ALA A 991 30.94 50.54 27.23
N TRP A 992 29.97 49.64 27.06
CA TRP A 992 28.54 49.90 27.17
C TRP A 992 27.85 48.83 28.04
N GLY A 993 26.61 49.10 28.46
CA GLY A 993 25.88 48.24 29.40
C GLY A 993 25.89 48.72 30.85
N CYS A 994 25.11 48.06 31.73
CA CYS A 994 25.01 48.39 33.16
C CYS A 994 25.45 47.25 34.11
N GLY A 995 26.13 46.21 33.59
CA GLY A 995 26.67 45.09 34.37
C GLY A 995 25.63 44.20 35.06
N THR A 996 24.34 44.43 34.85
CA THR A 996 23.27 43.68 35.52
C THR A 996 23.12 42.29 34.90
N SER A 997 23.08 41.26 35.75
CA SER A 997 22.87 39.86 35.39
C SER A 997 21.38 39.53 35.26
N PHE A 998 21.02 38.78 34.22
CA PHE A 998 19.68 38.29 33.95
C PHE A 998 19.70 36.79 33.69
N LEU A 999 18.81 36.03 34.35
CA LEU A 999 18.73 34.57 34.22
C LEU A 999 18.22 34.08 32.85
N ARG A 1000 17.81 34.99 31.94
CA ARG A 1000 17.24 34.66 30.62
C ARG A 1000 17.49 35.77 29.59
N ALA A 1001 17.80 35.37 28.36
CA ALA A 1001 18.01 36.28 27.22
C ALA A 1001 16.80 37.19 26.93
N ASP A 1002 15.56 36.69 27.03
CA ASP A 1002 14.37 37.51 26.78
C ASP A 1002 14.14 38.58 27.86
N ILE A 1003 14.59 38.35 29.09
CA ILE A 1003 14.56 39.37 30.15
C ILE A 1003 15.63 40.44 29.88
N LEU A 1004 16.83 40.06 29.42
CA LEU A 1004 17.86 41.01 28.96
C LEU A 1004 17.35 41.85 27.77
N ARG A 1005 16.70 41.23 26.77
CA ARG A 1005 16.07 41.96 25.65
C ARG A 1005 14.97 42.92 26.10
N ASN A 1006 14.16 42.55 27.09
CA ASN A 1006 13.16 43.45 27.68
C ASN A 1006 13.80 44.57 28.51
N HIS A 1007 14.92 44.29 29.19
CA HIS A 1007 15.73 45.33 29.82
C HIS A 1007 16.24 46.33 28.77
N HIS A 1008 16.84 45.88 27.67
CA HIS A 1008 17.28 46.72 26.53
C HIS A 1008 16.16 47.61 25.98
N LYS A 1009 14.92 47.11 25.92
CA LYS A 1009 13.74 47.90 25.49
C LYS A 1009 13.27 48.95 26.51
N SER A 1010 13.62 48.81 27.79
CA SER A 1010 13.24 49.77 28.86
C SER A 1010 14.00 51.10 28.75
N LYS A 1011 13.49 52.18 29.39
CA LYS A 1011 14.21 53.47 29.49
C LYS A 1011 15.63 53.34 30.08
N LYS A 1012 15.90 52.33 30.93
CA LYS A 1012 17.22 52.09 31.52
C LYS A 1012 18.15 51.37 30.55
N GLY A 1013 17.67 50.32 29.88
CA GLY A 1013 18.48 49.58 28.89
C GLY A 1013 18.70 50.35 27.59
N LYS A 1014 17.78 51.20 27.16
CA LYS A 1014 18.02 52.14 26.04
C LYS A 1014 19.19 53.09 26.32
N LYS A 1015 19.34 53.55 27.57
CA LYS A 1015 20.55 54.31 27.97
C LYS A 1015 21.82 53.45 28.00
N CYS A 1016 21.70 52.15 28.25
CA CYS A 1016 22.83 51.21 28.21
C CYS A 1016 23.31 50.97 26.77
N LEU A 1017 22.40 51.00 25.79
CA LEU A 1017 22.68 50.86 24.36
C LEU A 1017 23.00 52.18 23.65
N ALA A 1018 22.77 53.34 24.27
CA ALA A 1018 22.92 54.66 23.64
C ALA A 1018 24.36 55.03 23.21
N ALA A 1019 25.37 54.25 23.61
CA ALA A 1019 26.76 54.41 23.20
C ALA A 1019 27.12 53.60 21.92
N LEU A 1020 26.14 52.91 21.32
CA LEU A 1020 26.29 52.10 20.11
C LEU A 1020 25.63 52.78 18.90
N SER A 1021 26.19 52.53 17.72
CA SER A 1021 25.55 52.87 16.44
C SER A 1021 24.21 52.16 16.26
N GLU A 1022 23.33 52.69 15.39
CA GLU A 1022 22.02 52.08 15.13
C GLU A 1022 22.16 50.65 14.55
N GLU A 1023 23.20 50.39 13.77
CA GLU A 1023 23.52 49.07 13.21
C GLU A 1023 23.93 48.05 14.30
N GLU A 1024 24.80 48.45 15.24
CA GLU A 1024 25.15 47.63 16.41
C GLU A 1024 23.92 47.37 17.31
N GLN A 1025 23.07 48.39 17.53
CA GLN A 1025 21.85 48.25 18.31
C GLN A 1025 20.86 47.25 17.70
N VAL A 1026 20.78 47.16 16.36
CA VAL A 1026 19.95 46.18 15.65
C VAL A 1026 20.52 44.76 15.81
N GLN A 1027 21.84 44.57 15.70
CA GLN A 1027 22.47 43.24 15.93
C GLN A 1027 22.21 42.71 17.35
N ILE A 1028 22.30 43.57 18.37
CA ILE A 1028 22.04 43.19 19.78
C ILE A 1028 20.54 42.98 20.08
N ALA A 1029 19.65 43.45 19.20
CA ALA A 1029 18.20 43.31 19.32
C ALA A 1029 17.60 42.16 18.47
N GLY A 1030 18.43 41.45 17.70
CA GLY A 1030 18.05 40.27 16.92
C GLY A 1030 17.58 39.05 17.75
N PRO A 1031 17.18 37.94 17.08
CA PRO A 1031 16.45 36.81 17.67
C PRO A 1031 16.99 36.17 18.96
#